data_AF-A0ABD3NFQ6-F1
#
_entry.id   AF-A0ABD3NFQ6-F1
#
_cell.length_a   1.000
_cell.length_b   1.000
_cell.length_c   1.000
_cell.angle_alpha   90.00
_cell.angle_beta   90.00
_cell.angle_gamma   90.00
#
_symmetry.space_group_name_H-M   'P 1'
#
loop_
_entity.id
_entity.type
_entity.pdbx_description
1 polymer ?
#
loop_
_entity_poly.entity_id
_entity_poly.type
_entity_poly.pdbx_seq_one_letter_code
_entity_poly.pdbx_strand_id
1 'polypeptide(L)'
;MDFDIAATRLRNDQSSALARSRASKMALRASASSKSRRMAEKARDDAERRIRTRKLEIERDRRAVDAIYCILGNVERDLGVVNVGVGVGGGGSGSGSGSGRGGTTTTTPDSAAATTTTKKKESSSSSSPFVARRPWSGDGMPMSTGWKLTPSSIHGDGDKISLPPSVLAALMTSGEMGGNDGRPIAFRIGVPDPDYAFPASDKMRDMIEDVRRRTSSDEEGGAMTTTDDDDKDDDDDDDIDVDAEARVEAYLDELSYRYLTYTHGTVVEFTEEEGSVGLPYPVALSLLRPNSNSLARRDRGRGKGRTRRTDEDDDDKDDDDVVVVLPARRTIDPSSSSSASSSGGRNGMEVDDGGNDEDRDGTGGGEGTDHDGERTPGHPAYGLFDVPDVAIEIVPITRLPPGRHCTFVPTSESVKNGFQHLKDVENVLERSLSRARATLTRGDVVRAWRRGVPYDLIVRDVSPSSYGAVCCVNTDLNVDIDPPEGTASRPTAGGVGGVGTSSSSSSSSRSVPSAVAAASPLPRPLIILPSEPAEDAKVGVCVVQVRGRSSDGNGASSGRRRFDVAGSTLAHLFAFASDVCGGIDPLTFRLVTRFPRRSFALSSSLSGQEEEEEEGRFDADATLESVGICQGQEMFMVESM
;
A
#
# COMPACT_ATOMS: atom_id res chain seq x y z
N MET A 1 3.46 51.29 55.53
CA MET A 1 4.77 50.62 55.40
C MET A 1 5.13 50.66 53.93
N ASP A 2 6.25 51.26 53.56
CA ASP A 2 6.68 51.36 52.15
C ASP A 2 7.29 50.05 51.68
N PHE A 3 6.50 49.26 50.95
CA PHE A 3 6.93 47.99 50.38
C PHE A 3 8.10 48.15 49.39
N ASP A 4 8.22 49.30 48.73
CA ASP A 4 9.32 49.60 47.81
C ASP A 4 10.67 49.76 48.52
N ILE A 5 10.66 50.33 49.73
CA ILE A 5 11.86 50.44 50.58
C ILE A 5 12.28 49.06 51.10
N ALA A 6 11.33 48.17 51.40
CA ALA A 6 11.63 46.80 51.79
C ALA A 6 12.20 45.96 50.63
N ALA A 7 11.64 46.10 49.42
CA ALA A 7 12.10 45.38 48.24
C ALA A 7 13.52 45.81 47.80
N THR A 8 13.82 47.11 47.86
CA THR A 8 15.17 47.63 47.56
C THR A 8 16.20 47.16 48.58
N ARG A 9 15.86 47.12 49.88
CA ARG A 9 16.72 46.54 50.91
C ARG A 9 16.98 45.06 50.68
N LEU A 10 15.95 44.28 50.36
CA LEU A 10 16.12 42.85 50.09
C LEU A 10 17.02 42.58 48.88
N ARG A 11 16.90 43.36 47.80
CA ARG A 11 17.81 43.25 46.64
C ARG A 11 19.24 43.60 47.01
N ASN A 12 19.45 44.63 47.82
CA ASN A 12 20.77 45.02 48.30
C ASN A 12 21.38 43.98 49.24
N ASP A 13 20.57 43.35 50.09
CA ASP A 13 21.02 42.28 50.97
C ASP A 13 21.36 41.02 50.17
N GLN A 14 20.56 40.66 49.16
CA GLN A 14 20.86 39.56 48.24
C GLN A 14 22.14 39.80 47.43
N SER A 15 22.32 41.02 46.89
CA SER A 15 23.52 41.37 46.13
C SER A 15 24.77 41.38 47.02
N SER A 16 24.65 41.91 48.24
CA SER A 16 25.71 41.89 49.26
C SER A 16 26.05 40.48 49.73
N ALA A 17 25.04 39.61 49.92
CA ALA A 17 25.25 38.20 50.26
C ALA A 17 25.95 37.44 49.13
N LEU A 18 25.56 37.66 47.87
CA LEU A 18 26.22 37.09 46.71
C LEU A 18 27.67 37.60 46.56
N ALA A 19 27.91 38.89 46.79
CA ALA A 19 29.25 39.48 46.75
C ALA A 19 30.16 38.86 47.84
N ARG A 20 29.66 38.72 49.07
CA ARG A 20 30.38 38.08 50.18
C ARG A 20 30.66 36.60 49.91
N SER A 21 29.69 35.87 49.35
CA SER A 21 29.87 34.48 48.93
C SER A 21 30.95 34.34 47.84
N ARG A 22 30.96 35.24 46.84
CA ARG A 22 32.01 35.29 45.80
C ARG A 22 33.39 35.63 46.38
N ALA A 23 33.47 36.62 47.27
CA ALA A 23 34.71 37.01 47.93
C ALA A 23 35.29 35.88 48.80
N SER A 24 34.45 35.19 49.58
CA SER A 24 34.85 34.02 50.37
C SER A 24 35.37 32.88 49.49
N LYS A 25 34.68 32.57 48.37
CA LYS A 25 35.16 31.59 47.39
C LYS A 25 36.49 31.99 46.76
N MET A 26 36.73 33.28 46.50
CA MET A 26 38.01 33.76 45.98
C MET A 26 39.13 33.69 47.01
N ALA A 27 38.87 34.01 48.28
CA ALA A 27 39.85 33.87 49.36
C ALA A 27 40.27 32.41 49.57
N LEU A 28 39.32 31.46 49.51
CA LEU A 28 39.59 30.02 49.55
C LEU A 28 40.40 29.54 48.34
N ARG A 29 40.17 30.10 47.15
CA ARG A 29 41.00 29.83 45.96
C ARG A 29 42.41 30.42 46.10
N ALA A 30 42.55 31.55 46.76
CA ALA A 30 43.83 32.21 46.99
C ALA A 30 44.72 31.41 47.96
N SER A 31 44.14 30.81 49.02
CA SER A 31 44.87 29.98 50.00
C SER A 31 45.18 28.55 49.53
N ALA A 32 44.57 28.09 48.44
CA ALA A 32 44.88 26.78 47.86
C ALA A 32 46.32 26.73 47.31
N SER A 33 47.09 25.73 47.76
CA SER A 33 48.46 25.46 47.31
C SER A 33 48.55 25.36 45.79
N SER A 34 49.67 25.82 45.20
CA SER A 34 49.93 25.76 43.76
C SER A 34 49.77 24.35 43.18
N LYS A 35 50.09 23.31 43.96
CA LYS A 35 49.87 21.90 43.60
C LYS A 35 48.38 21.57 43.47
N SER A 36 47.54 22.05 44.39
CA SER A 36 46.09 21.87 44.35
C SER A 36 45.47 22.58 43.15
N ARG A 37 45.99 23.74 42.74
CA ARG A 37 45.51 24.44 41.54
C ARG A 37 45.79 23.66 40.25
N ARG A 38 47.00 23.14 40.07
CA ARG A 38 47.35 22.29 38.91
C ARG A 38 46.52 21.01 38.85
N MET A 39 46.27 20.37 40.00
CA MET A 39 45.40 19.20 40.05
C MET A 39 43.94 19.54 39.70
N ALA A 40 43.42 20.67 40.17
CA ALA A 40 42.08 21.11 39.85
C ALA A 40 41.91 21.52 38.38
N GLU A 41 42.94 22.12 37.77
CA GLU A 41 42.98 22.47 36.35
C GLU A 41 43.00 21.21 35.48
N LYS A 42 43.90 20.27 35.74
CA LYS A 42 43.93 18.97 35.05
C LYS A 42 42.59 18.22 35.16
N ALA A 43 41.95 18.24 36.33
CA ALA A 43 40.64 17.61 36.52
C ALA A 43 39.53 18.31 35.72
N ARG A 44 39.62 19.63 35.49
CA ARG A 44 38.70 20.37 34.63
C ARG A 44 38.92 20.02 33.16
N ASP A 45 40.17 19.98 32.70
CA ASP A 45 40.50 19.61 31.32
C ASP A 45 40.06 18.17 31.02
N ASP A 46 40.25 17.24 31.97
CA ASP A 46 39.75 15.87 31.85
C ASP A 46 38.22 15.81 31.80
N ALA A 47 37.53 16.59 32.63
CA ALA A 47 36.07 16.66 32.61
C ALA A 47 35.54 17.29 31.31
N GLU A 48 36.18 18.34 30.82
CA GLU A 48 35.82 18.99 29.56
C GLU A 48 36.07 18.06 28.36
N ARG A 49 37.16 17.29 28.36
CA ARG A 49 37.40 16.24 27.35
C ARG A 49 36.33 15.15 27.38
N ARG A 50 35.88 14.72 28.57
CA ARG A 50 34.77 13.75 28.71
C ARG A 50 33.43 14.31 28.23
N ILE A 51 33.16 15.59 28.50
CA ILE A 51 31.94 16.24 28.01
C ILE A 51 31.98 16.41 26.49
N ARG A 52 33.13 16.82 25.92
CA ARG A 52 33.31 16.97 24.47
C ARG A 52 33.16 15.63 23.75
N THR A 53 33.82 14.58 24.24
CA THR A 53 33.71 13.21 23.66
C THR A 53 32.28 12.69 23.72
N ARG A 54 31.61 12.82 24.88
CA ARG A 54 30.19 12.44 25.00
C ARG A 54 29.28 13.27 24.08
N LYS A 55 29.58 14.56 23.86
CA LYS A 55 28.81 15.41 22.95
C LYS A 55 28.96 14.95 21.50
N LEU A 56 30.18 14.63 21.08
CA LEU A 56 30.46 14.08 19.75
C LEU A 56 29.80 12.72 19.54
N GLU A 57 29.82 11.85 20.55
CA GLU A 57 29.12 10.55 20.53
C GLU A 57 27.60 10.73 20.34
N ILE A 58 26.97 11.61 21.12
CA ILE A 58 25.54 11.94 20.96
C ILE A 58 25.24 12.52 19.58
N GLU A 59 26.14 13.32 19.02
CA GLU A 59 25.99 13.90 17.69
C GLU A 59 26.11 12.85 16.58
N ARG A 60 27.06 11.91 16.69
CA ARG A 60 27.21 10.75 15.79
C ARG A 60 25.98 9.86 15.85
N ASP A 61 25.51 9.54 17.06
CA ASP A 61 24.28 8.76 17.24
C ASP A 61 23.09 9.46 16.58
N ARG A 62 22.98 10.79 16.73
CA ARG A 62 21.92 11.56 16.08
C ARG A 62 22.00 11.50 14.56
N ARG A 63 23.18 11.68 13.96
CA ARG A 63 23.36 11.60 12.50
C ARG A 63 23.07 10.19 11.97
N ALA A 64 23.54 9.16 12.66
CA ALA A 64 23.25 7.78 12.30
C ALA A 64 21.74 7.52 12.35
N VAL A 65 21.06 7.98 13.41
CA VAL A 65 19.61 7.90 13.52
C VAL A 65 18.94 8.61 12.36
N ASP A 66 19.27 9.87 12.08
CA ASP A 66 18.69 10.64 10.98
C ASP A 66 18.91 9.93 9.61
N ALA A 67 20.10 9.36 9.38
CA ALA A 67 20.39 8.56 8.18
C ALA A 67 19.53 7.29 8.09
N ILE A 68 19.27 6.61 9.21
CA ILE A 68 18.38 5.43 9.25
C ILE A 68 16.94 5.83 8.93
N TYR A 69 16.44 6.96 9.45
CA TYR A 69 15.11 7.47 9.07
C TYR A 69 15.03 7.74 7.56
N CYS A 70 16.07 8.32 6.97
CA CYS A 70 16.13 8.54 5.52
C CYS A 70 16.12 7.22 4.74
N ILE A 71 16.94 6.24 5.13
CA ILE A 71 16.99 4.92 4.48
C ILE A 71 15.62 4.22 4.56
N LEU A 72 15.02 4.18 5.75
CA LEU A 72 13.72 3.56 5.95
C LEU A 72 12.60 4.28 5.20
N GLY A 73 12.63 5.63 5.19
CA GLY A 73 11.68 6.42 4.41
C GLY A 73 11.82 6.20 2.91
N ASN A 74 13.04 5.97 2.41
CA ASN A 74 13.28 5.63 1.00
C ASN A 74 12.77 4.22 0.70
N VAL A 75 13.10 3.22 1.52
CA VAL A 75 12.56 1.86 1.36
C VAL A 75 11.04 1.87 1.39
N GLU A 76 10.42 2.59 2.32
CA GLU A 76 8.97 2.73 2.38
C GLU A 76 8.40 3.37 1.11
N ARG A 77 9.03 4.42 0.58
CA ARG A 77 8.63 5.07 -0.67
C ARG A 77 8.76 4.13 -1.87
N ASP A 78 9.86 3.39 -1.96
CA ASP A 78 10.11 2.41 -3.03
C ASP A 78 9.10 1.27 -2.98
N LEU A 79 8.67 0.91 -1.77
CA LEU A 79 7.60 -0.05 -1.50
C LEU A 79 6.19 0.57 -1.62
N GLY A 80 6.09 1.84 -1.99
CA GLY A 80 4.85 2.58 -2.13
C GLY A 80 4.11 2.86 -0.82
N VAL A 81 4.70 2.62 0.34
CA VAL A 81 4.11 2.87 1.66
C VAL A 81 3.95 4.38 1.85
N VAL A 82 2.73 4.83 2.14
CA VAL A 82 2.43 6.23 2.39
C VAL A 82 2.35 6.48 3.88
N ASN A 83 3.11 7.46 4.36
CA ASN A 83 3.05 7.84 5.75
C ASN A 83 1.77 8.62 6.02
N VAL A 84 0.87 8.04 6.80
CA VAL A 84 -0.30 8.74 7.29
C VAL A 84 0.19 9.68 8.36
N GLY A 85 0.55 10.90 7.97
CA GLY A 85 0.80 11.96 8.93
C GLY A 85 -0.41 12.05 9.83
N VAL A 86 -0.24 11.76 11.13
CA VAL A 86 -1.28 12.03 12.12
C VAL A 86 -1.46 13.54 12.07
N GLY A 87 -2.46 13.99 11.32
CA GLY A 87 -2.92 15.36 11.29
C GLY A 87 -3.52 15.69 12.65
N VAL A 88 -2.69 15.70 13.69
CA VAL A 88 -3.01 16.36 14.94
C VAL A 88 -3.23 17.80 14.53
N GLY A 89 -4.49 18.24 14.58
CA GLY A 89 -4.95 19.56 14.17
C GLY A 89 -4.34 20.70 14.99
N GLY A 90 -3.01 20.88 14.87
CA GLY A 90 -2.26 22.02 15.35
C GLY A 90 -2.10 23.02 14.23
N GLY A 91 -2.97 24.02 14.20
CA GLY A 91 -2.89 25.11 13.23
C GLY A 91 -1.57 25.88 13.31
N GLY A 92 -1.04 26.21 12.14
CA GLY A 92 -0.17 27.38 11.94
C GLY A 92 1.33 27.12 11.98
N SER A 93 1.95 26.96 10.81
CA SER A 93 2.98 27.86 10.28
C SER A 93 3.59 27.23 9.02
N GLY A 94 3.06 27.60 7.85
CA GLY A 94 3.64 27.23 6.56
C GLY A 94 4.76 28.20 6.20
N SER A 95 6.01 27.78 6.31
CA SER A 95 7.11 28.34 5.52
C SER A 95 7.28 27.48 4.27
N GLY A 96 6.62 27.86 3.18
CA GLY A 96 6.85 27.26 1.86
C GLY A 96 8.07 27.89 1.20
N SER A 97 9.16 27.13 1.07
CA SER A 97 10.25 27.44 0.15
C SER A 97 9.97 26.79 -1.19
N GLY A 98 9.24 27.50 -2.06
CA GLY A 98 9.08 27.14 -3.46
C GLY A 98 10.22 27.74 -4.29
N SER A 99 11.12 26.90 -4.80
CA SER A 99 12.09 27.29 -5.83
C SER A 99 11.42 27.18 -7.19
N GLY A 100 10.93 28.30 -7.73
CA GLY A 100 10.38 28.42 -9.06
C GLY A 100 11.33 29.18 -9.98
N ARG A 101 11.91 28.49 -10.96
CA ARG A 101 12.71 29.08 -12.05
C ARG A 101 11.84 29.98 -12.93
N GLY A 102 12.41 31.12 -13.31
CA GLY A 102 11.72 32.25 -13.93
C GLY A 102 11.48 32.14 -15.44
N GLY A 103 10.47 32.89 -15.89
CA GLY A 103 10.23 33.28 -17.27
C GLY A 103 10.05 34.80 -17.33
N THR A 104 10.89 35.45 -18.11
CA THR A 104 10.98 36.89 -18.38
C THR A 104 9.84 37.42 -19.25
N THR A 105 9.30 38.62 -18.95
CA THR A 105 9.04 39.67 -19.95
C THR A 105 8.84 41.05 -19.33
N THR A 106 9.19 42.03 -20.15
CA THR A 106 9.49 43.46 -19.98
C THR A 106 8.24 44.35 -20.03
N THR A 107 8.17 45.43 -19.23
CA THR A 107 7.71 46.78 -19.64
C THR A 107 7.87 47.82 -18.51
N THR A 108 8.33 49.02 -18.89
CA THR A 108 8.66 50.23 -18.12
C THR A 108 7.49 51.26 -18.12
N PRO A 109 7.64 52.52 -17.65
CA PRO A 109 7.83 52.98 -16.27
C PRO A 109 6.83 54.12 -15.88
N ASP A 110 6.82 54.53 -14.60
CA ASP A 110 6.79 55.93 -14.09
C ASP A 110 6.08 56.05 -12.74
N SER A 111 6.80 56.49 -11.72
CA SER A 111 6.57 57.79 -11.06
C SER A 111 7.32 57.87 -9.73
N ALA A 112 7.92 59.03 -9.53
CA ALA A 112 8.78 59.39 -8.42
C ALA A 112 8.00 59.71 -7.14
N ALA A 113 8.61 59.41 -5.98
CA ALA A 113 8.70 60.35 -4.86
C ALA A 113 9.67 59.82 -3.80
N ALA A 114 10.63 60.67 -3.46
CA ALA A 114 11.64 60.48 -2.43
C ALA A 114 11.06 60.50 -1.02
N THR A 115 11.61 59.72 -0.09
CA THR A 115 11.88 60.17 1.28
C THR A 115 13.00 59.32 1.90
N THR A 116 14.09 60.00 2.23
CA THR A 116 15.25 59.52 2.99
C THR A 116 14.91 59.35 4.46
N THR A 117 15.12 58.16 5.04
CA THR A 117 15.38 58.00 6.48
C THR A 117 16.41 56.92 6.73
N THR A 118 17.45 57.31 7.45
CA THR A 118 18.56 56.50 7.93
C THR A 118 18.09 55.54 9.03
N LYS A 119 18.29 54.22 8.85
CA LYS A 119 18.08 53.23 9.91
C LYS A 119 19.28 52.30 10.07
N LYS A 120 19.87 52.42 11.26
CA LYS A 120 20.96 51.66 11.86
C LYS A 120 20.62 50.15 11.85
N LYS A 121 21.48 49.36 11.20
CA LYS A 121 21.42 47.90 11.08
C LYS A 121 21.98 47.29 12.37
N GLU A 122 21.12 46.91 13.32
CA GLU A 122 21.47 46.03 14.43
C GLU A 122 21.15 44.59 14.01
N SER A 123 22.21 43.81 13.83
CA SER A 123 22.17 42.37 13.54
C SER A 123 21.85 41.60 14.81
N SER A 124 20.57 41.30 15.03
CA SER A 124 20.15 40.29 16.01
C SER A 124 20.19 38.91 15.36
N SER A 125 21.26 38.16 15.63
CA SER A 125 21.32 36.71 15.41
C SER A 125 20.32 36.02 16.35
N SER A 126 19.14 35.69 15.84
CA SER A 126 18.17 34.85 16.56
C SER A 126 18.66 33.41 16.55
N SER A 127 19.42 33.03 17.57
CA SER A 127 19.68 31.63 17.88
C SER A 127 18.38 31.00 18.38
N SER A 128 17.70 30.24 17.52
CA SER A 128 16.57 29.43 17.94
C SER A 128 17.02 28.45 19.04
N PRO A 129 16.22 28.24 20.10
CA PRO A 129 16.60 27.32 21.16
C PRO A 129 16.66 25.89 20.60
N PHE A 130 17.85 25.31 20.68
CA PHE A 130 18.17 23.93 20.35
C PHE A 130 17.30 22.98 21.19
N VAL A 131 16.18 22.53 20.62
CA VAL A 131 15.37 21.46 21.23
C VAL A 131 16.17 20.17 21.09
N ALA A 132 16.80 19.75 22.18
CA ALA A 132 17.48 18.47 22.26
C ALA A 132 16.45 17.34 22.07
N ARG A 133 16.36 16.82 20.84
CA ARG A 133 15.66 15.55 20.57
C ARG A 133 16.37 14.47 21.38
N ARG A 134 15.62 13.79 22.25
CA ARG A 134 16.14 12.72 23.10
C ARG A 134 16.51 11.50 22.23
N PRO A 135 17.50 10.69 22.64
CA PRO A 135 17.84 9.43 21.97
C PRO A 135 16.67 8.46 22.02
N TRP A 136 16.05 8.14 20.87
CA TRP A 136 14.93 7.19 20.58
C TRP A 136 13.82 6.98 21.64
N SER A 137 13.74 7.80 22.67
CA SER A 137 12.84 7.61 23.79
C SER A 137 11.54 8.35 23.50
N GLY A 138 10.53 7.63 23.02
CA GLY A 138 9.13 8.02 23.17
C GLY A 138 8.26 7.82 21.96
N ASP A 139 8.26 8.76 21.03
CA ASP A 139 7.07 8.98 20.19
C ASP A 139 7.31 8.98 18.68
N GLY A 140 8.56 8.75 18.22
CA GLY A 140 8.87 8.72 16.80
C GLY A 140 9.46 7.38 16.40
N MET A 141 8.65 6.41 16.01
CA MET A 141 9.19 5.24 15.31
C MET A 141 9.69 5.67 13.91
N PRO A 142 10.80 5.09 13.41
CA PRO A 142 11.33 5.43 12.10
C PRO A 142 10.58 4.85 10.92
N MET A 143 9.59 4.00 11.20
CA MET A 143 8.69 3.47 10.19
C MET A 143 7.38 4.26 10.19
N SER A 144 6.75 4.30 9.02
CA SER A 144 5.37 4.78 8.83
C SER A 144 4.44 4.23 9.91
N THR A 145 3.63 5.11 10.49
CA THR A 145 2.55 4.75 11.42
C THR A 145 1.22 4.79 10.68
N GLY A 146 0.46 3.72 10.78
CA GLY A 146 -0.87 3.60 10.17
C GLY A 146 -1.99 4.12 11.07
N TRP A 147 -3.21 4.03 10.55
CA TRP A 147 -4.41 4.23 11.36
C TRP A 147 -4.62 3.05 12.29
N LYS A 148 -4.81 3.32 13.59
CA LYS A 148 -5.21 2.30 14.57
C LYS A 148 -6.72 2.26 14.66
N LEU A 149 -7.33 1.17 14.19
CA LEU A 149 -8.78 1.02 14.08
C LEU A 149 -9.26 -0.25 14.80
N THR A 150 -10.50 -0.24 15.24
CA THR A 150 -11.13 -1.42 15.85
C THR A 150 -11.76 -2.27 14.76
N PRO A 151 -11.41 -3.56 14.63
CA PRO A 151 -11.99 -4.41 13.60
C PRO A 151 -13.46 -4.74 13.90
N SER A 152 -14.28 -4.69 12.85
CA SER A 152 -15.65 -5.17 12.79
C SER A 152 -15.77 -6.19 11.64
N SER A 153 -16.73 -7.11 11.72
CA SER A 153 -16.96 -8.09 10.65
C SER A 153 -17.85 -7.49 9.57
N ILE A 154 -17.51 -7.70 8.32
CA ILE A 154 -18.42 -7.43 7.19
C ILE A 154 -18.62 -8.69 6.38
N HIS A 155 -19.76 -8.78 5.69
CA HIS A 155 -19.94 -9.76 4.65
C HIS A 155 -19.12 -9.35 3.44
N GLY A 156 -18.32 -10.28 2.93
CA GLY A 156 -17.49 -10.05 1.78
C GLY A 156 -16.66 -11.29 1.50
N ASP A 157 -16.56 -11.63 0.23
CA ASP A 157 -15.60 -12.60 -0.26
C ASP A 157 -14.32 -11.86 -0.64
N GLY A 158 -13.18 -12.33 -0.13
CA GLY A 158 -11.85 -11.85 -0.53
C GLY A 158 -11.13 -10.95 0.46
N ASP A 159 -10.34 -10.02 -0.08
CA ASP A 159 -9.40 -9.12 0.63
C ASP A 159 -9.88 -7.66 0.66
N LYS A 160 -11.18 -7.44 0.46
CA LYS A 160 -11.72 -6.10 0.32
C LYS A 160 -12.31 -5.62 1.63
N ILE A 161 -11.69 -4.61 2.23
CA ILE A 161 -12.05 -4.04 3.52
C ILE A 161 -12.98 -2.83 3.36
N SER A 162 -13.69 -2.48 4.42
CA SER A 162 -14.47 -1.25 4.52
C SER A 162 -13.79 -0.27 5.47
N LEU A 163 -13.49 0.94 4.99
CA LEU A 163 -12.75 1.97 5.74
C LEU A 163 -13.66 3.11 6.21
N PRO A 164 -13.35 3.77 7.34
CA PRO A 164 -14.14 4.92 7.79
C PRO A 164 -13.90 6.15 6.90
N PRO A 165 -14.85 7.11 6.85
CA PRO A 165 -14.77 8.28 5.98
C PRO A 165 -13.58 9.19 6.30
N SER A 166 -13.16 9.27 7.56
CA SER A 166 -11.94 9.99 7.96
C SER A 166 -10.68 9.51 7.25
N VAL A 167 -10.55 8.20 7.00
CA VAL A 167 -9.42 7.62 6.28
C VAL A 167 -9.46 8.02 4.80
N LEU A 168 -10.65 8.01 4.19
CA LEU A 168 -10.84 8.51 2.83
C LEU A 168 -10.44 9.98 2.71
N ALA A 169 -10.87 10.82 3.65
CA ALA A 169 -10.54 12.24 3.66
C ALA A 169 -9.02 12.48 3.80
N ALA A 170 -8.35 11.73 4.67
CA ALA A 170 -6.90 11.79 4.84
C ALA A 170 -6.17 11.39 3.55
N LEU A 171 -6.59 10.28 2.94
CA LEU A 171 -6.06 9.82 1.68
C LEU A 171 -6.29 10.86 0.56
N MET A 172 -7.48 11.46 0.46
CA MET A 172 -7.77 12.48 -0.56
C MET A 172 -6.92 13.74 -0.38
N THR A 173 -6.64 14.11 0.87
CA THR A 173 -5.80 15.26 1.20
C THR A 173 -4.33 15.03 0.85
N SER A 174 -3.87 13.78 0.92
CA SER A 174 -2.48 13.43 0.58
C SER A 174 -2.15 13.64 -0.90
N GLY A 175 -3.15 13.74 -1.79
CA GLY A 175 -2.94 13.92 -3.23
C GLY A 175 -2.34 12.69 -3.95
N GLU A 176 -1.92 11.67 -3.21
CA GLU A 176 -1.29 10.45 -3.72
C GLU A 176 -2.30 9.36 -4.12
N MET A 177 -3.61 9.62 -4.00
CA MET A 177 -4.69 8.66 -4.34
C MET A 177 -4.89 8.42 -5.84
N GLY A 178 -4.26 9.21 -6.71
CA GLY A 178 -4.37 9.07 -8.16
C GLY A 178 -3.24 8.22 -8.72
N GLY A 179 -3.27 6.91 -8.51
CA GLY A 179 -2.42 6.01 -9.29
C GLY A 179 -2.84 6.12 -10.76
N ASN A 180 -2.11 6.92 -11.56
CA ASN A 180 -2.32 7.09 -13.00
C ASN A 180 -2.41 5.74 -13.76
N ASP A 181 -1.91 4.69 -13.14
CA ASP A 181 -1.76 3.35 -13.66
C ASP A 181 -3.05 2.49 -13.52
N GLY A 182 -4.13 3.04 -12.96
CA GLY A 182 -5.43 2.35 -12.82
C GLY A 182 -5.45 1.19 -11.83
N ARG A 183 -4.43 1.08 -10.98
CA ARG A 183 -4.32 0.04 -9.94
C ARG A 183 -5.07 0.48 -8.67
N PRO A 184 -5.74 -0.47 -7.97
CA PRO A 184 -6.38 -0.15 -6.70
C PRO A 184 -5.34 0.17 -5.63
N ILE A 185 -5.70 1.06 -4.70
CA ILE A 185 -4.91 1.33 -3.51
C ILE A 185 -4.95 0.09 -2.62
N ALA A 186 -3.77 -0.35 -2.20
CA ALA A 186 -3.61 -1.46 -1.28
C ALA A 186 -3.33 -0.96 0.14
N PHE A 187 -3.56 -1.83 1.11
CA PHE A 187 -3.35 -1.54 2.52
C PHE A 187 -2.66 -2.72 3.17
N ARG A 188 -1.64 -2.45 3.99
CA ARG A 188 -1.10 -3.41 4.94
C ARG A 188 -1.98 -3.34 6.19
N ILE A 189 -2.50 -4.49 6.59
CA ILE A 189 -3.40 -4.64 7.73
C ILE A 189 -2.68 -5.55 8.71
N GLY A 190 -2.24 -5.01 9.84
CA GLY A 190 -1.44 -5.74 10.82
C GLY A 190 -1.98 -5.64 12.23
N VAL A 191 -1.80 -6.69 13.02
CA VAL A 191 -1.99 -6.65 14.48
C VAL A 191 -0.65 -6.23 15.10
N PRO A 192 -0.52 -4.99 15.61
CA PRO A 192 0.74 -4.51 16.17
C PRO A 192 1.11 -5.31 17.41
N ASP A 193 2.39 -5.61 17.55
CA ASP A 193 2.93 -6.23 18.75
C ASP A 193 3.11 -5.19 19.87
N PRO A 194 2.46 -5.36 21.04
CA PRO A 194 2.60 -4.42 22.16
C PRO A 194 4.02 -4.35 22.74
N ASP A 195 4.81 -5.41 22.58
CA ASP A 195 6.15 -5.52 23.15
C ASP A 195 7.26 -5.12 22.15
N TYR A 196 6.88 -4.67 20.96
CA TYR A 196 7.83 -4.32 19.92
C TYR A 196 8.65 -3.07 20.26
N ALA A 197 9.98 -3.21 20.13
CA ALA A 197 10.93 -2.13 20.29
C ALA A 197 11.92 -2.13 19.12
N PHE A 198 11.93 -1.03 18.36
CA PHE A 198 12.83 -0.87 17.22
C PHE A 198 14.28 -0.58 17.68
N PRO A 199 15.32 -1.18 17.06
CA PRO A 199 15.25 -2.29 16.11
C PRO A 199 15.15 -3.67 16.79
N ALA A 200 14.20 -4.48 16.34
CA ALA A 200 13.96 -5.82 16.87
C ALA A 200 14.72 -6.91 16.07
N SER A 201 14.81 -6.75 14.75
CA SER A 201 15.51 -7.63 13.82
C SER A 201 17.03 -7.51 13.96
N ASP A 202 17.71 -8.65 13.89
CA ASP A 202 19.18 -8.69 13.80
C ASP A 202 19.68 -8.08 12.48
N LYS A 203 18.99 -8.31 11.35
CA LYS A 203 19.33 -7.69 10.06
C LYS A 203 19.22 -6.16 10.12
N MET A 204 18.17 -5.65 10.74
CA MET A 204 17.99 -4.22 10.95
C MET A 204 19.08 -3.65 11.87
N ARG A 205 19.45 -4.36 12.94
CA ARG A 205 20.55 -3.95 13.84
C ARG A 205 21.89 -3.91 13.11
N ASP A 206 22.20 -4.92 12.30
CA ASP A 206 23.44 -5.00 11.53
C ASP A 206 23.53 -3.83 10.54
N MET A 207 22.43 -3.54 9.82
CA MET A 207 22.35 -2.38 8.93
C MET A 207 22.58 -1.05 9.69
N ILE A 208 21.98 -0.90 10.87
CA ILE A 208 22.15 0.28 11.72
C ILE A 208 23.60 0.43 12.19
N GLU A 209 24.25 -0.67 12.57
CA GLU A 209 25.66 -0.66 12.98
C GLU A 209 26.58 -0.29 11.81
N ASP A 210 26.30 -0.79 10.61
CA ASP A 210 27.06 -0.44 9.41
C ASP A 210 26.91 1.04 9.05
N VAL A 211 25.71 1.62 9.15
CA VAL A 211 25.50 3.07 8.98
C VAL A 211 26.27 3.88 10.04
N ARG A 212 26.26 3.43 11.31
CA ARG A 212 27.05 4.04 12.39
C ARG A 212 28.56 3.98 12.13
N ARG A 213 29.04 2.87 11.56
CA ARG A 213 30.46 2.68 11.23
C ARG A 213 30.89 3.64 10.12
N ARG A 214 30.09 3.78 9.07
CA ARG A 214 30.36 4.70 7.94
C ARG A 214 30.34 6.17 8.37
N THR A 215 29.31 6.60 9.07
CA THR A 215 29.21 7.97 9.61
C THR A 215 30.35 8.33 10.58
N SER A 216 31.00 7.32 11.19
CA SER A 216 32.17 7.55 12.05
C SER A 216 33.48 7.68 11.28
N SER A 217 33.63 7.04 10.11
CA SER A 217 34.88 7.08 9.33
C SER A 217 35.09 8.42 8.61
N ASP A 218 34.00 9.08 8.19
CA ASP A 218 34.09 10.31 7.38
C ASP A 218 34.67 11.49 8.18
N GLU A 219 34.51 11.47 9.50
CA GLU A 219 35.05 12.50 10.39
C GLU A 219 36.57 12.41 10.62
N GLU A 220 37.17 11.21 10.50
CA GLU A 220 38.62 11.05 10.67
C GLU A 220 39.41 11.41 9.39
N GLY A 221 38.77 11.34 8.22
CA GLY A 221 39.39 11.67 6.93
C GLY A 221 39.33 13.14 6.52
N GLY A 222 38.36 13.91 7.03
CA GLY A 222 38.10 15.30 6.60
C GLY A 222 39.00 16.39 7.19
N ALA A 223 39.99 16.03 8.01
CA ALA A 223 40.91 17.00 8.58
C ALA A 223 41.97 17.46 7.56
N MET A 224 41.68 18.59 6.92
CA MET A 224 42.69 19.57 6.45
C MET A 224 43.34 19.29 5.10
N THR A 225 42.56 19.40 4.01
CA THR A 225 43.08 19.89 2.73
C THR A 225 42.37 21.22 2.41
N THR A 226 42.88 22.32 2.97
CA THR A 226 42.44 23.69 2.68
C THR A 226 43.00 24.16 1.34
N THR A 227 42.76 23.41 0.27
CA THR A 227 43.03 23.87 -1.09
C THR A 227 41.78 24.56 -1.60
N ASP A 228 41.89 25.89 -1.66
CA ASP A 228 40.96 26.82 -2.31
C ASP A 228 40.72 26.39 -3.77
N ASP A 229 39.68 25.60 -4.02
CA ASP A 229 39.16 25.37 -5.37
C ASP A 229 37.63 25.57 -5.35
N ASP A 230 37.23 26.75 -5.85
CA ASP A 230 35.91 27.39 -5.81
C ASP A 230 34.86 26.78 -6.78
N ASP A 231 35.01 25.54 -7.25
CA ASP A 231 34.10 24.95 -8.25
C ASP A 231 33.72 23.50 -7.87
N LYS A 232 32.86 23.33 -6.87
CA LYS A 232 32.18 22.04 -6.63
C LYS A 232 30.68 22.20 -6.73
N ASP A 233 30.16 21.73 -7.85
CA ASP A 233 28.74 21.52 -8.07
C ASP A 233 28.21 20.52 -7.03
N ASP A 234 27.34 21.02 -6.14
CA ASP A 234 26.72 20.36 -4.97
C ASP A 234 25.70 19.26 -5.34
N ASP A 235 26.04 18.33 -6.23
CA ASP A 235 25.18 17.18 -6.60
C ASP A 235 25.80 15.83 -6.18
N ASP A 236 26.63 15.82 -5.13
CA ASP A 236 27.05 14.58 -4.48
C ASP A 236 25.91 14.08 -3.57
N ASP A 237 24.85 13.57 -4.21
CA ASP A 237 23.99 12.55 -3.62
C ASP A 237 24.90 11.33 -3.39
N ASP A 238 25.61 11.33 -2.27
CA ASP A 238 26.34 10.18 -1.72
C ASP A 238 25.31 9.09 -1.41
N ASP A 239 24.86 8.42 -2.47
CA ASP A 239 24.13 7.17 -2.45
C ASP A 239 24.97 6.20 -1.64
N ILE A 240 24.61 6.09 -0.36
CA ILE A 240 25.16 5.09 0.53
C ILE A 240 24.98 3.75 -0.22
N ASP A 241 26.04 3.15 -0.75
CA ASP A 241 26.03 1.87 -1.45
C ASP A 241 25.75 0.71 -0.47
N VAL A 242 24.62 0.74 0.22
CA VAL A 242 24.06 -0.48 0.80
C VAL A 242 23.13 -1.03 -0.27
N ASP A 243 23.35 -2.28 -0.62
CA ASP A 243 22.52 -3.04 -1.55
C ASP A 243 21.03 -2.79 -1.24
N ALA A 244 20.29 -2.25 -2.21
CA ALA A 244 18.88 -1.94 -2.06
C ALA A 244 18.07 -3.18 -1.64
N GLU A 245 18.48 -4.36 -2.12
CA GLU A 245 17.85 -5.62 -1.75
C GLU A 245 18.04 -5.95 -0.26
N ALA A 246 19.25 -5.73 0.28
CA ALA A 246 19.54 -5.93 1.70
C ALA A 246 18.74 -4.97 2.60
N ARG A 247 18.50 -3.73 2.15
CA ARG A 247 17.66 -2.76 2.88
C ARG A 247 16.21 -3.21 2.94
N VAL A 248 15.67 -3.64 1.81
CA VAL A 248 14.29 -4.16 1.73
C VAL A 248 14.15 -5.41 2.57
N GLU A 249 15.12 -6.32 2.52
CA GLU A 249 15.12 -7.55 3.33
C GLU A 249 15.17 -7.24 4.83
N ALA A 250 16.04 -6.32 5.27
CA ALA A 250 16.10 -5.89 6.67
C ALA A 250 14.79 -5.23 7.11
N TYR A 251 14.18 -4.40 6.25
CA TYR A 251 12.88 -3.77 6.52
C TYR A 251 11.76 -4.81 6.68
N LEU A 252 11.66 -5.77 5.77
CA LEU A 252 10.66 -6.84 5.85
C LEU A 252 10.88 -7.74 7.07
N ASP A 253 12.14 -8.05 7.39
CA ASP A 253 12.46 -8.81 8.60
C ASP A 253 12.01 -8.04 9.84
N GLU A 254 12.27 -6.73 9.92
CA GLU A 254 11.79 -5.87 11.01
C GLU A 254 10.24 -5.84 11.09
N LEU A 255 9.52 -5.80 9.96
CA LEU A 255 8.06 -5.87 9.95
C LEU A 255 7.52 -7.16 10.60
N SER A 256 8.24 -8.27 10.45
CA SER A 256 7.88 -9.55 11.09
C SER A 256 7.96 -9.52 12.62
N TYR A 257 8.73 -8.58 13.20
CA TYR A 257 8.76 -8.30 14.64
C TYR A 257 7.75 -7.23 15.05
N ARG A 258 7.47 -6.25 14.18
CA ARG A 258 6.50 -5.18 14.45
C ARG A 258 5.07 -5.71 14.58
N TYR A 259 4.71 -6.69 13.77
CA TYR A 259 3.36 -7.25 13.74
C TYR A 259 3.35 -8.68 14.25
N LEU A 260 2.36 -9.00 15.10
CA LEU A 260 2.06 -10.38 15.47
C LEU A 260 1.59 -11.18 14.27
N THR A 261 0.81 -10.54 13.40
CA THR A 261 0.31 -11.03 12.11
C THR A 261 0.04 -9.84 11.22
N TYR A 262 0.24 -9.97 9.92
CA TYR A 262 -0.26 -8.98 8.97
C TYR A 262 -0.59 -9.60 7.62
N THR A 263 -1.47 -8.94 6.89
CA THR A 263 -1.91 -9.30 5.54
C THR A 263 -2.12 -8.02 4.72
N HIS A 264 -2.50 -8.16 3.47
CA HIS A 264 -2.81 -7.06 2.57
C HIS A 264 -4.26 -7.14 2.09
N GLY A 265 -4.80 -5.99 1.73
CA GLY A 265 -6.13 -5.90 1.14
C GLY A 265 -6.33 -4.62 0.35
N THR A 266 -7.49 -4.51 -0.27
CA THR A 266 -7.94 -3.28 -0.97
C THR A 266 -9.25 -2.81 -0.38
N VAL A 267 -9.76 -1.67 -0.83
CA VAL A 267 -11.02 -1.10 -0.34
C VAL A 267 -12.16 -1.46 -1.27
N VAL A 268 -13.27 -1.98 -0.70
CA VAL A 268 -14.54 -2.12 -1.44
C VAL A 268 -15.42 -0.89 -1.29
N GLU A 269 -15.57 -0.44 -0.05
CA GLU A 269 -16.51 0.60 0.30
C GLU A 269 -16.00 1.37 1.51
N PHE A 270 -16.66 2.50 1.80
CA PHE A 270 -16.42 3.25 3.01
C PHE A 270 -17.58 3.00 3.98
N THR A 271 -17.27 2.64 5.21
CA THR A 271 -18.27 2.50 6.27
C THR A 271 -18.78 3.88 6.69
N GLU A 272 -19.96 3.93 7.33
CA GLU A 272 -20.42 5.16 8.00
C GLU A 272 -19.83 5.28 9.42
N GLU A 273 -19.36 4.18 10.02
CA GLU A 273 -18.90 4.13 11.41
C GLU A 273 -17.42 4.52 11.54
N GLU A 274 -17.17 5.71 12.09
CA GLU A 274 -15.84 6.22 12.41
C GLU A 274 -15.11 5.36 13.47
N GLY A 275 -13.79 5.20 13.31
CA GLY A 275 -12.94 4.46 14.27
C GLY A 275 -13.01 2.94 14.17
N SER A 276 -13.86 2.40 13.28
CA SER A 276 -13.96 0.97 12.98
C SER A 276 -13.50 0.65 11.56
N VAL A 277 -13.07 -0.59 11.33
CA VAL A 277 -12.75 -1.12 9.99
C VAL A 277 -13.48 -2.43 9.78
N GLY A 278 -14.23 -2.51 8.68
CA GLY A 278 -14.88 -3.73 8.25
C GLY A 278 -13.87 -4.71 7.65
N LEU A 279 -13.67 -5.85 8.29
CA LEU A 279 -12.84 -6.95 7.80
C LEU A 279 -13.72 -8.07 7.24
N PRO A 280 -13.48 -8.54 6.00
CA PRO A 280 -14.12 -9.74 5.49
C PRO A 280 -13.52 -10.99 6.16
N TYR A 281 -14.28 -12.08 6.15
CA TYR A 281 -13.90 -13.34 6.82
C TYR A 281 -12.47 -13.81 6.48
N PRO A 282 -12.02 -13.80 5.20
CA PRO A 282 -10.70 -14.31 4.88
C PRO A 282 -9.56 -13.45 5.46
N VAL A 283 -9.74 -12.12 5.54
CA VAL A 283 -8.76 -11.21 6.15
C VAL A 283 -8.69 -11.42 7.66
N ALA A 284 -9.85 -11.51 8.32
CA ALA A 284 -9.92 -11.80 9.75
C ALA A 284 -9.28 -13.15 10.09
N LEU A 285 -9.49 -14.17 9.26
CA LEU A 285 -8.88 -15.49 9.42
C LEU A 285 -7.36 -15.44 9.29
N SER A 286 -6.82 -14.74 8.28
CA SER A 286 -5.37 -14.53 8.11
C SER A 286 -4.74 -13.84 9.32
N LEU A 287 -5.44 -12.87 9.93
CA LEU A 287 -4.96 -12.18 11.12
C LEU A 287 -5.03 -13.05 12.38
N LEU A 288 -6.09 -13.85 12.56
CA LEU A 288 -6.26 -14.68 13.76
C LEU A 288 -5.41 -15.96 13.75
N ARG A 289 -5.11 -16.50 12.58
CA ARG A 289 -4.45 -17.80 12.43
C ARG A 289 -3.20 -17.68 11.56
N PRO A 290 -2.10 -17.10 12.07
CA PRO A 290 -0.85 -17.09 11.33
C PRO A 290 -0.39 -18.53 11.09
N ASN A 291 -0.19 -18.91 9.84
CA ASN A 291 0.38 -20.20 9.46
C ASN A 291 1.92 -20.15 9.39
N SER A 292 2.55 -21.29 9.15
CA SER A 292 4.00 -21.44 8.96
C SER A 292 4.56 -20.54 7.86
N ASN A 293 3.73 -20.18 6.87
CA ASN A 293 4.11 -19.37 5.72
C ASN A 293 3.78 -17.87 5.89
N SER A 294 3.16 -17.50 7.02
CA SER A 294 2.83 -16.11 7.33
C SER A 294 4.10 -15.27 7.39
N LEU A 295 3.98 -14.00 7.01
CA LEU A 295 5.08 -13.06 7.06
C LEU A 295 5.51 -12.71 8.50
N ALA A 296 4.65 -12.96 9.49
CA ALA A 296 4.98 -12.77 10.89
C ALA A 296 5.73 -13.97 11.47
N ARG A 297 6.80 -13.71 12.22
CA ARG A 297 7.67 -14.76 12.74
C ARG A 297 7.03 -15.47 13.94
N ARG A 298 6.86 -16.80 13.85
CA ARG A 298 6.41 -17.65 14.98
C ARG A 298 7.48 -17.83 16.06
N ASP A 299 8.74 -17.74 15.67
CA ASP A 299 9.89 -18.12 16.47
C ASP A 299 10.34 -17.00 17.43
N ARG A 300 9.41 -16.49 18.24
CA ARG A 300 9.72 -15.62 19.39
C ARG A 300 10.18 -16.42 20.61
N GLY A 301 10.19 -17.74 20.50
CA GLY A 301 10.66 -18.66 21.53
C GLY A 301 12.19 -18.66 21.64
N ARG A 302 12.71 -18.02 22.69
CA ARG A 302 14.04 -18.30 23.28
C ARG A 302 15.28 -17.75 22.56
N GLY A 303 15.29 -16.45 22.31
CA GLY A 303 16.53 -15.69 22.32
C GLY A 303 17.11 -15.56 23.74
N LYS A 304 18.15 -16.36 24.05
CA LYS A 304 19.18 -16.11 25.08
C LYS A 304 18.78 -16.18 26.57
N GLY A 305 18.11 -17.25 26.95
CA GLY A 305 18.22 -17.85 28.29
C GLY A 305 19.22 -19.01 28.34
N ARG A 306 20.30 -18.98 27.54
CA ARG A 306 21.32 -20.03 27.47
C ARG A 306 22.16 -20.02 28.76
N THR A 307 21.54 -20.44 29.85
CA THR A 307 22.23 -20.86 31.06
C THR A 307 23.03 -22.09 30.67
N ARG A 308 24.34 -21.89 30.60
CA ARG A 308 25.37 -22.89 30.41
C ARG A 308 25.31 -23.85 31.61
N ARG A 309 24.38 -24.79 31.61
CA ARG A 309 24.31 -25.92 32.55
C ARG A 309 24.18 -27.16 31.68
N THR A 310 25.34 -27.72 31.40
CA THR A 310 25.81 -28.99 31.97
C THR A 310 25.16 -30.12 31.22
N ASP A 311 26.04 -30.71 30.41
CA ASP A 311 25.97 -31.99 29.73
C ASP A 311 25.12 -33.05 30.44
N GLU A 312 24.63 -33.97 29.60
CA GLU A 312 24.07 -35.29 29.91
C GLU A 312 22.54 -35.38 29.77
N ASP A 313 22.17 -35.94 28.61
CA ASP A 313 21.08 -36.88 28.39
C ASP A 313 19.66 -36.45 28.79
N ASP A 314 18.91 -35.85 27.87
CA ASP A 314 17.45 -35.97 27.88
C ASP A 314 16.88 -35.82 26.46
N ASP A 315 16.27 -36.92 26.04
CA ASP A 315 15.62 -37.22 24.76
C ASP A 315 14.44 -36.27 24.42
N ASP A 316 14.24 -36.05 23.12
CA ASP A 316 12.95 -35.81 22.44
C ASP A 316 11.90 -34.96 23.19
N LYS A 317 12.29 -33.77 23.66
CA LYS A 317 11.29 -32.74 23.97
C LYS A 317 10.85 -32.10 22.67
N ASP A 318 9.73 -32.60 22.15
CA ASP A 318 8.91 -31.92 21.16
C ASP A 318 8.84 -30.43 21.56
N ASP A 319 9.49 -29.58 20.77
CA ASP A 319 9.39 -28.13 20.92
C ASP A 319 7.94 -27.77 20.61
N ASP A 320 7.11 -27.72 21.65
CA ASP A 320 5.73 -27.27 21.57
C ASP A 320 5.74 -25.84 21.01
N ASP A 321 5.51 -25.70 19.70
CA ASP A 321 5.34 -24.42 19.02
C ASP A 321 4.29 -23.61 19.78
N VAL A 322 4.75 -22.60 20.54
CA VAL A 322 3.87 -21.72 21.30
C VAL A 322 3.11 -20.85 20.31
N VAL A 323 1.96 -21.34 19.86
CA VAL A 323 1.05 -20.59 19.00
C VAL A 323 0.54 -19.40 19.81
N VAL A 324 0.92 -18.18 19.39
CA VAL A 324 0.37 -16.94 19.95
C VAL A 324 -1.11 -16.92 19.60
N VAL A 325 -1.97 -17.22 20.57
CA VAL A 325 -3.43 -17.14 20.41
C VAL A 325 -3.83 -15.68 20.60
N LEU A 326 -4.17 -15.02 19.49
CA LEU A 326 -4.71 -13.67 19.55
C LEU A 326 -6.12 -13.70 20.18
N PRO A 327 -6.43 -12.77 21.11
CA PRO A 327 -7.79 -12.57 21.57
C PRO A 327 -8.72 -12.34 20.38
N ALA A 328 -9.81 -13.08 20.32
CA ALA A 328 -10.78 -13.02 19.23
C ALA A 328 -12.16 -12.68 19.78
N ARG A 329 -12.86 -11.78 19.10
CA ARG A 329 -14.23 -11.40 19.40
C ARG A 329 -15.13 -11.91 18.29
N ARG A 330 -16.10 -12.75 18.66
CA ARG A 330 -17.17 -13.14 17.75
C ARG A 330 -18.09 -11.95 17.54
N THR A 331 -18.27 -11.54 16.29
CA THR A 331 -19.16 -10.42 15.98
C THR A 331 -20.62 -10.84 16.10
N ILE A 332 -21.43 -9.92 16.64
CA ILE A 332 -22.87 -10.10 16.80
C ILE A 332 -23.53 -9.36 15.65
N ASP A 333 -24.44 -10.02 14.93
CA ASP A 333 -25.25 -9.34 13.91
C ASP A 333 -26.08 -8.26 14.62
N PRO A 334 -25.90 -6.95 14.33
CA PRO A 334 -26.62 -5.90 15.03
C PRO A 334 -28.14 -6.04 14.85
N SER A 335 -28.60 -6.69 13.77
CA SER A 335 -30.03 -7.02 13.59
C SER A 335 -30.56 -8.03 14.62
N SER A 336 -29.70 -8.87 15.20
CA SER A 336 -30.07 -9.80 16.27
C SER A 336 -30.19 -9.13 17.65
N SER A 337 -29.57 -7.96 17.83
CA SER A 337 -29.62 -7.22 19.10
C SER A 337 -30.92 -6.42 19.29
N SER A 338 -31.59 -6.04 18.21
CA SER A 338 -32.82 -5.23 18.25
C SER A 338 -34.09 -6.04 18.55
N SER A 339 -34.06 -7.38 18.43
CA SER A 339 -35.20 -8.25 18.74
C SER A 339 -35.28 -8.66 20.21
N ALA A 340 -34.19 -8.54 20.98
CA ALA A 340 -34.15 -8.97 22.38
C ALA A 340 -34.75 -7.95 23.37
N SER A 341 -34.99 -6.69 22.98
CA SER A 341 -35.47 -5.64 23.89
C SER A 341 -36.99 -5.39 23.87
N SER A 342 -37.78 -6.16 23.10
CA SER A 342 -39.23 -5.92 22.96
C SER A 342 -40.14 -6.88 23.73
N SER A 343 -39.61 -7.87 24.46
CA SER A 343 -40.42 -8.86 25.21
C SER A 343 -40.67 -8.51 26.69
N GLY A 344 -40.26 -7.32 27.14
CA GLY A 344 -40.46 -6.85 28.52
C GLY A 344 -41.70 -5.97 28.70
N GLY A 345 -42.91 -6.54 28.67
CA GLY A 345 -44.07 -5.88 29.29
C GLY A 345 -45.42 -6.05 28.59
N ARG A 346 -46.03 -7.23 28.67
CA ARG A 346 -47.50 -7.35 28.67
C ARG A 346 -47.94 -8.41 29.68
N ASN A 347 -48.07 -7.97 30.93
CA ASN A 347 -48.90 -8.65 31.90
C ASN A 347 -50.37 -8.50 31.49
N GLY A 348 -51.06 -9.63 31.40
CA GLY A 348 -52.47 -9.76 31.78
C GLY A 348 -53.52 -9.34 30.75
N MET A 349 -54.05 -10.31 30.01
CA MET A 349 -55.49 -10.46 29.85
C MET A 349 -55.80 -11.89 29.39
N GLU A 350 -56.19 -12.76 30.32
CA GLU A 350 -56.88 -14.01 30.01
C GLU A 350 -58.25 -13.66 29.42
N VAL A 351 -58.52 -14.10 28.20
CA VAL A 351 -59.88 -14.27 27.70
C VAL A 351 -59.94 -15.65 27.06
N ASP A 352 -60.46 -16.55 27.86
CA ASP A 352 -61.15 -17.77 27.47
C ASP A 352 -62.41 -17.40 26.68
N ASP A 353 -62.70 -18.15 25.60
CA ASP A 353 -64.04 -18.61 25.17
C ASP A 353 -64.20 -18.70 23.65
N GLY A 354 -64.83 -19.80 23.22
CA GLY A 354 -65.68 -19.83 22.04
C GLY A 354 -65.05 -20.30 20.75
N GLY A 355 -65.26 -21.58 20.42
CA GLY A 355 -64.84 -22.20 19.17
C GLY A 355 -65.59 -21.73 17.93
N ASN A 356 -65.10 -22.17 16.77
CA ASN A 356 -65.95 -22.70 15.71
C ASN A 356 -65.11 -23.53 14.74
N ASP A 357 -65.61 -24.73 14.46
CA ASP A 357 -65.28 -25.55 13.30
C ASP A 357 -65.54 -24.78 11.99
N GLU A 358 -64.71 -25.01 10.97
CA GLU A 358 -65.13 -25.43 9.62
C GLU A 358 -63.91 -25.52 8.70
N ASP A 359 -63.59 -26.78 8.35
CA ASP A 359 -63.18 -27.26 7.03
C ASP A 359 -62.47 -26.26 6.10
N ARG A 360 -61.14 -26.30 6.11
CA ARG A 360 -60.35 -25.86 4.96
C ARG A 360 -59.29 -26.89 4.62
N ASP A 361 -59.71 -27.81 3.76
CA ASP A 361 -58.87 -28.65 2.94
C ASP A 361 -57.96 -27.74 2.09
N GLY A 362 -56.71 -27.62 2.52
CA GLY A 362 -55.69 -26.74 1.94
C GLY A 362 -54.39 -27.50 1.87
N THR A 363 -54.29 -28.30 0.82
CA THR A 363 -53.12 -28.97 0.23
C THR A 363 -51.79 -28.65 0.91
N GLY A 364 -51.23 -29.66 1.56
CA GLY A 364 -49.89 -29.67 2.10
C GLY A 364 -48.83 -29.37 1.04
N GLY A 365 -47.86 -28.55 1.47
CA GLY A 365 -46.64 -28.18 0.76
C GLY A 365 -45.70 -27.53 1.74
N GLY A 366 -45.48 -28.20 2.88
CA GLY A 366 -44.53 -27.79 3.89
C GLY A 366 -43.11 -28.11 3.45
N GLU A 367 -42.47 -27.14 2.81
CA GLU A 367 -41.02 -26.93 2.84
C GLU A 367 -40.83 -25.43 3.07
N GLY A 368 -40.90 -25.05 4.34
CA GLY A 368 -40.30 -23.80 4.80
C GLY A 368 -38.79 -23.99 4.76
N THR A 369 -38.21 -24.01 3.57
CA THR A 369 -36.80 -23.68 3.41
C THR A 369 -36.67 -22.25 3.90
N ASP A 370 -35.91 -22.08 4.98
CA ASP A 370 -35.37 -20.80 5.39
C ASP A 370 -34.76 -20.13 4.15
N HIS A 371 -35.57 -19.31 3.48
CA HIS A 371 -35.09 -18.39 2.48
C HIS A 371 -34.25 -17.41 3.28
N ASP A 372 -32.95 -17.68 3.35
CA ASP A 372 -31.89 -16.71 3.52
C ASP A 372 -32.24 -15.57 2.57
N GLY A 373 -33.01 -14.61 3.09
CA GLY A 373 -33.56 -13.51 2.31
C GLY A 373 -32.38 -12.86 1.61
N GLU A 374 -32.47 -12.80 0.28
CA GLU A 374 -31.47 -12.26 -0.64
C GLU A 374 -30.82 -11.02 -0.01
N ARG A 375 -29.71 -11.23 0.71
CA ARG A 375 -28.93 -10.15 1.28
C ARG A 375 -28.30 -9.48 0.08
N THR A 376 -28.82 -8.31 -0.27
CA THR A 376 -28.33 -7.52 -1.41
C THR A 376 -26.81 -7.42 -1.29
N PRO A 377 -26.04 -7.93 -2.27
CA PRO A 377 -24.59 -7.79 -2.25
C PRO A 377 -24.24 -6.29 -2.19
N GLY A 378 -23.62 -5.85 -1.09
CA GLY A 378 -23.28 -4.43 -0.87
C GLY A 378 -24.02 -3.73 0.28
N HIS A 379 -24.87 -4.42 1.05
CA HIS A 379 -25.14 -3.97 2.42
C HIS A 379 -24.07 -4.56 3.35
N PRO A 380 -23.54 -3.81 4.34
CA PRO A 380 -22.70 -4.34 5.40
C PRO A 380 -23.54 -5.26 6.30
N ALA A 381 -23.90 -6.42 5.78
CA ALA A 381 -24.45 -7.50 6.56
C ALA A 381 -23.29 -8.02 7.40
N TYR A 382 -23.36 -7.85 8.70
CA TYR A 382 -22.31 -8.34 9.59
C TYR A 382 -22.29 -9.87 9.49
N GLY A 383 -21.14 -10.44 9.12
CA GLY A 383 -20.95 -11.88 9.15
C GLY A 383 -20.69 -12.36 10.58
N LEU A 384 -21.28 -13.48 10.98
CA LEU A 384 -21.03 -14.10 12.29
C LEU A 384 -19.71 -14.90 12.27
N PHE A 385 -18.59 -14.21 12.43
CA PHE A 385 -17.27 -14.83 12.55
C PHE A 385 -16.37 -14.09 13.55
N ASP A 386 -15.25 -14.71 13.88
CA ASP A 386 -14.30 -14.15 14.83
C ASP A 386 -13.41 -13.10 14.14
N VAL A 387 -13.26 -11.95 14.78
CA VAL A 387 -12.29 -10.90 14.41
C VAL A 387 -11.31 -10.68 15.56
N PRO A 388 -10.09 -10.15 15.33
CA PRO A 388 -9.19 -9.80 16.43
C PRO A 388 -9.86 -8.86 17.44
N ASP A 389 -9.76 -9.13 18.75
CA ASP A 389 -10.27 -8.24 19.81
C ASP A 389 -9.23 -7.18 20.23
N VAL A 390 -8.35 -6.85 19.30
CA VAL A 390 -7.24 -5.91 19.48
C VAL A 390 -7.27 -4.91 18.33
N ALA A 391 -6.80 -3.70 18.58
CA ALA A 391 -6.71 -2.68 17.54
C ALA A 391 -5.77 -3.15 16.43
N ILE A 392 -6.18 -2.97 15.18
CA ILE A 392 -5.35 -3.24 14.02
C ILE A 392 -4.75 -1.95 13.49
N GLU A 393 -3.57 -2.03 12.92
CA GLU A 393 -2.92 -0.94 12.22
C GLU A 393 -3.12 -1.10 10.70
N ILE A 394 -3.61 -0.05 10.06
CA ILE A 394 -3.80 0.02 8.60
C ILE A 394 -2.82 1.03 8.03
N VAL A 395 -1.90 0.56 7.18
CA VAL A 395 -0.92 1.41 6.50
C VAL A 395 -1.22 1.39 5.00
N PRO A 396 -1.45 2.56 4.36
CA PRO A 396 -1.71 2.63 2.93
C PRO A 396 -0.44 2.33 2.12
N ILE A 397 -0.63 1.61 1.02
CA ILE A 397 0.39 1.27 0.04
C ILE A 397 -0.12 1.71 -1.33
N THR A 398 0.54 2.69 -1.91
CA THR A 398 0.21 3.23 -3.24
C THR A 398 0.36 2.18 -4.32
N ARG A 399 1.36 1.30 -4.25
CA ARG A 399 1.69 0.36 -5.32
C ARG A 399 2.23 -0.95 -4.77
N LEU A 400 1.40 -2.00 -4.85
CA LEU A 400 1.89 -3.37 -4.78
C LEU A 400 2.45 -3.80 -6.15
N PRO A 401 3.55 -4.57 -6.18
CA PRO A 401 4.09 -5.08 -7.43
C PRO A 401 3.05 -6.00 -8.11
N PRO A 402 2.97 -5.99 -9.46
CA PRO A 402 2.09 -6.91 -10.17
C PRO A 402 2.55 -8.36 -9.95
N GLY A 403 1.61 -9.25 -9.65
CA GLY A 403 1.90 -10.66 -9.50
C GLY A 403 2.25 -11.29 -10.85
N ARG A 404 3.36 -12.04 -10.88
CA ARG A 404 3.79 -12.82 -12.06
C ARG A 404 3.59 -14.31 -11.86
N HIS A 405 3.81 -14.77 -10.63
CA HIS A 405 3.71 -16.17 -10.26
C HIS A 405 3.26 -16.31 -8.80
N CYS A 406 2.47 -17.34 -8.52
CA CYS A 406 2.02 -17.67 -7.17
C CYS A 406 1.93 -19.19 -7.01
N THR A 407 2.39 -19.70 -5.88
CA THR A 407 2.29 -21.12 -5.53
C THR A 407 1.28 -21.30 -4.41
N PHE A 408 0.32 -22.21 -4.59
CA PHE A 408 -0.69 -22.54 -3.60
C PHE A 408 -0.49 -23.95 -3.05
N VAL A 409 -0.70 -24.12 -1.75
CA VAL A 409 -0.74 -25.43 -1.09
C VAL A 409 -2.17 -25.71 -0.66
N PRO A 410 -2.82 -26.78 -1.16
CA PRO A 410 -4.15 -27.14 -0.72
C PRO A 410 -4.14 -27.61 0.73
N THR A 411 -5.07 -27.07 1.52
CA THR A 411 -5.28 -27.54 2.89
C THR A 411 -5.76 -29.00 2.90
N SER A 412 -5.57 -29.68 4.03
CA SER A 412 -6.03 -31.07 4.19
C SER A 412 -7.54 -31.22 3.98
N GLU A 413 -8.33 -30.18 4.29
CA GLU A 413 -9.77 -30.15 4.05
C GLU A 413 -10.09 -30.04 2.55
N SER A 414 -9.38 -29.20 1.80
CA SER A 414 -9.51 -29.12 0.34
C SER A 414 -9.20 -30.44 -0.35
N VAL A 415 -8.17 -31.15 0.12
CA VAL A 415 -7.83 -32.48 -0.40
C VAL A 415 -8.97 -33.46 -0.14
N LYS A 416 -9.55 -33.47 1.07
CA LYS A 416 -10.73 -34.30 1.41
C LYS A 416 -11.95 -33.96 0.55
N ASN A 417 -12.12 -32.69 0.21
CA ASN A 417 -13.18 -32.21 -0.67
C ASN A 417 -12.95 -32.55 -2.16
N GLY A 418 -11.88 -33.29 -2.48
CA GLY A 418 -11.62 -33.78 -3.84
C GLY A 418 -10.91 -32.78 -4.74
N PHE A 419 -10.16 -31.81 -4.17
CA PHE A 419 -9.40 -30.83 -4.95
C PHE A 419 -8.48 -31.47 -5.99
N GLN A 420 -7.84 -32.60 -5.65
CA GLN A 420 -6.95 -33.33 -6.56
C GLN A 420 -7.67 -34.00 -7.76
N HIS A 421 -8.99 -34.13 -7.70
CA HIS A 421 -9.80 -34.72 -8.78
C HIS A 421 -10.35 -33.67 -9.75
N LEU A 422 -10.01 -32.40 -9.56
CA LEU A 422 -10.41 -31.32 -10.44
C LEU A 422 -9.56 -31.36 -11.72
N LYS A 423 -10.20 -31.53 -12.88
CA LYS A 423 -9.52 -31.56 -14.17
C LYS A 423 -8.92 -30.22 -14.59
N ASP A 424 -9.55 -29.12 -14.20
CA ASP A 424 -9.22 -27.75 -14.65
C ASP A 424 -8.93 -26.86 -13.43
N VAL A 425 -7.94 -27.23 -12.62
CA VAL A 425 -7.68 -26.53 -11.34
C VAL A 425 -7.29 -25.07 -11.60
N GLU A 426 -6.39 -24.83 -12.54
CA GLU A 426 -5.91 -23.49 -12.92
C GLU A 426 -7.06 -22.55 -13.26
N ASN A 427 -7.97 -22.96 -14.15
CA ASN A 427 -9.12 -22.14 -14.57
C ASN A 427 -10.08 -21.84 -13.39
N VAL A 428 -10.25 -22.79 -12.47
CA VAL A 428 -11.06 -22.58 -11.26
C VAL A 428 -10.41 -21.53 -10.35
N LEU A 429 -9.08 -21.58 -10.21
CA LEU A 429 -8.32 -20.62 -9.41
C LEU A 429 -8.31 -19.25 -10.07
N GLU A 430 -8.01 -19.17 -11.35
CA GLU A 430 -8.00 -17.93 -12.12
C GLU A 430 -9.34 -17.19 -12.01
N ARG A 431 -10.47 -17.90 -12.20
CA ARG A 431 -11.82 -17.31 -12.05
C ARG A 431 -12.16 -16.91 -10.62
N SER A 432 -11.67 -17.66 -9.64
CA SER A 432 -11.94 -17.35 -8.22
C SER A 432 -11.12 -16.16 -7.76
N LEU A 433 -9.82 -16.15 -8.08
CA LEU A 433 -8.87 -15.11 -7.74
C LEU A 433 -9.24 -13.78 -8.39
N SER A 434 -9.46 -13.76 -9.71
CA SER A 434 -9.81 -12.54 -10.46
C SER A 434 -11.08 -11.83 -9.97
N ARG A 435 -12.00 -12.56 -9.32
CA ARG A 435 -13.27 -12.00 -8.82
C ARG A 435 -13.17 -11.57 -7.37
N ALA A 436 -12.59 -12.43 -6.53
CA ALA A 436 -12.61 -12.26 -5.09
C ALA A 436 -11.43 -11.44 -4.57
N ARG A 437 -10.24 -11.55 -5.18
CA ARG A 437 -9.00 -11.02 -4.61
C ARG A 437 -8.38 -9.94 -5.49
N ALA A 438 -7.98 -8.84 -4.88
CA ALA A 438 -7.14 -7.84 -5.50
C ALA A 438 -5.67 -8.01 -5.13
N THR A 439 -5.38 -8.61 -3.96
CA THR A 439 -4.04 -8.87 -3.45
C THR A 439 -3.88 -10.31 -2.98
N LEU A 440 -2.64 -10.80 -3.00
CA LEU A 440 -2.24 -12.07 -2.43
C LEU A 440 -1.03 -11.85 -1.53
N THR A 441 -1.13 -12.21 -0.25
CA THR A 441 -0.01 -12.20 0.69
C THR A 441 0.46 -13.61 0.99
N ARG A 442 1.77 -13.79 1.15
CA ARG A 442 2.34 -15.06 1.60
C ARG A 442 1.75 -15.47 2.95
N GLY A 443 1.30 -16.72 3.03
CA GLY A 443 0.62 -17.28 4.18
C GLY A 443 -0.87 -16.95 4.26
N ASP A 444 -1.45 -16.20 3.34
CA ASP A 444 -2.92 -16.04 3.33
C ASP A 444 -3.63 -17.34 2.97
N VAL A 445 -4.83 -17.53 3.52
CA VAL A 445 -5.75 -18.61 3.11
C VAL A 445 -6.74 -18.04 2.10
N VAL A 446 -6.70 -18.57 0.88
CA VAL A 446 -7.58 -18.22 -0.22
C VAL A 446 -8.63 -19.30 -0.40
N ARG A 447 -9.90 -18.90 -0.47
CA ARG A 447 -11.03 -19.79 -0.73
C ARG A 447 -11.43 -19.72 -2.20
N ALA A 448 -11.36 -20.85 -2.89
CA ALA A 448 -11.88 -21.03 -4.24
C ALA A 448 -13.18 -21.83 -4.21
N TRP A 449 -14.10 -21.55 -5.14
CA TRP A 449 -15.39 -22.22 -5.20
C TRP A 449 -15.56 -22.98 -6.51
N ARG A 450 -16.02 -24.23 -6.43
CA ARG A 450 -16.40 -24.99 -7.63
C ARG A 450 -17.59 -25.88 -7.34
N ARG A 451 -18.69 -25.67 -8.08
CA ARG A 451 -19.93 -26.46 -7.96
C ARG A 451 -20.46 -26.52 -6.52
N GLY A 452 -20.44 -25.38 -5.83
CA GLY A 452 -20.91 -25.27 -4.43
C GLY A 452 -19.96 -25.83 -3.37
N VAL A 453 -18.79 -26.35 -3.76
CA VAL A 453 -17.79 -26.86 -2.81
C VAL A 453 -16.65 -25.83 -2.67
N PRO A 454 -16.33 -25.38 -1.44
CA PRO A 454 -15.19 -24.52 -1.17
C PRO A 454 -13.89 -25.32 -1.04
N TYR A 455 -12.80 -24.72 -1.51
CA TYR A 455 -11.44 -25.23 -1.38
C TYR A 455 -10.57 -24.11 -0.81
N ASP A 456 -10.09 -24.30 0.40
CA ASP A 456 -9.14 -23.41 1.07
C ASP A 456 -7.70 -23.80 0.70
N LEU A 457 -6.96 -22.82 0.21
CA LEU A 457 -5.59 -22.94 -0.29
C LEU A 457 -4.70 -21.93 0.42
N ILE A 458 -3.50 -22.34 0.82
CA ILE A 458 -2.52 -21.46 1.46
C ILE A 458 -1.61 -20.89 0.38
N VAL A 459 -1.44 -19.57 0.36
CA VAL A 459 -0.42 -18.91 -0.48
C VAL A 459 0.95 -19.24 0.08
N ARG A 460 1.73 -20.07 -0.60
CA ARG A 460 3.06 -20.47 -0.13
C ARG A 460 4.11 -19.46 -0.54
N ASP A 461 4.12 -19.09 -1.82
CA ASP A 461 5.12 -18.20 -2.42
C ASP A 461 4.46 -17.29 -3.46
N VAL A 462 4.98 -16.07 -3.59
CA VAL A 462 4.53 -15.07 -4.58
C VAL A 462 5.74 -14.45 -5.28
N SER A 463 5.60 -14.08 -6.54
CA SER A 463 6.62 -13.42 -7.35
C SER A 463 6.11 -12.08 -7.90
N PRO A 464 6.84 -10.98 -7.67
CA PRO A 464 8.14 -10.90 -6.99
C PRO A 464 8.05 -11.15 -5.48
N SER A 465 9.02 -11.90 -4.94
CA SER A 465 9.08 -12.28 -3.52
C SER A 465 9.50 -11.14 -2.60
N SER A 466 10.06 -10.06 -3.16
CA SER A 466 10.64 -8.92 -2.46
C SER A 466 9.68 -8.19 -1.52
N TYR A 467 8.36 -8.38 -1.66
CA TYR A 467 7.36 -7.77 -0.79
C TYR A 467 6.59 -8.79 0.06
N GLY A 468 6.66 -10.07 -0.30
CA GLY A 468 5.79 -11.10 0.27
C GLY A 468 4.30 -10.89 -0.04
N ALA A 469 3.93 -9.92 -0.88
CA ALA A 469 2.58 -9.75 -1.40
C ALA A 469 2.57 -9.15 -2.80
N VAL A 470 1.53 -9.44 -3.57
CA VAL A 470 1.39 -8.99 -4.97
C VAL A 470 -0.03 -8.52 -5.29
N CYS A 471 -0.15 -7.61 -6.26
CA CYS A 471 -1.41 -7.20 -6.84
C CYS A 471 -1.83 -8.18 -7.94
N CYS A 472 -3.08 -8.63 -7.91
CA CYS A 472 -3.67 -9.57 -8.88
C CYS A 472 -4.58 -8.87 -9.91
N VAL A 473 -4.73 -7.54 -9.81
CA VAL A 473 -5.61 -6.79 -10.69
C VAL A 473 -4.87 -6.44 -11.98
N ASN A 474 -5.45 -6.83 -13.12
CA ASN A 474 -4.88 -6.65 -14.46
C ASN A 474 -3.50 -7.29 -14.61
N THR A 475 -3.32 -8.49 -14.05
CA THR A 475 -2.05 -9.24 -14.13
C THR A 475 -2.31 -10.65 -14.62
N ASP A 476 -1.46 -11.14 -15.51
CA ASP A 476 -1.42 -12.54 -15.92
C ASP A 476 -0.62 -13.34 -14.89
N LEU A 477 -1.30 -13.75 -13.82
CA LEU A 477 -0.69 -14.49 -12.72
C LEU A 477 -0.57 -15.97 -13.08
N ASN A 478 0.65 -16.48 -13.18
CA ASN A 478 0.89 -17.92 -13.30
C ASN A 478 0.65 -18.60 -11.96
N VAL A 479 -0.18 -19.64 -11.95
CA VAL A 479 -0.61 -20.31 -10.71
C VAL A 479 -0.07 -21.73 -10.67
N ASP A 480 0.82 -22.00 -9.72
CA ASP A 480 1.33 -23.34 -9.43
C ASP A 480 0.66 -23.91 -8.17
N ILE A 481 0.55 -25.23 -8.13
CA ILE A 481 -0.09 -25.96 -7.03
C ILE A 481 0.88 -26.99 -6.49
N ASP A 482 1.30 -26.78 -5.25
CA ASP A 482 2.15 -27.70 -4.52
C ASP A 482 1.34 -28.83 -3.87
N PRO A 483 1.96 -29.98 -3.60
CA PRO A 483 1.33 -31.05 -2.83
C PRO A 483 0.96 -30.57 -1.41
N PRO A 484 -0.08 -31.15 -0.77
CA PRO A 484 -0.53 -30.73 0.54
C PRO A 484 0.57 -30.91 1.61
N GLU A 485 0.67 -29.92 2.49
CA GLU A 485 1.61 -29.88 3.62
C GLU A 485 1.49 -31.17 4.46
N GLY A 486 2.61 -31.86 4.72
CA GLY A 486 2.64 -33.13 5.46
C GLY A 486 2.70 -34.40 4.59
N THR A 487 2.54 -34.30 3.27
CA THR A 487 2.78 -35.44 2.35
C THR A 487 4.21 -35.52 1.84
N ALA A 488 5.16 -34.85 2.51
CA ALA A 488 6.58 -34.89 2.19
C ALA A 488 7.08 -36.35 2.23
N SER A 489 6.96 -37.01 1.07
CA SER A 489 7.61 -38.28 0.82
C SER A 489 9.10 -38.02 0.99
N ARG A 490 9.64 -38.52 2.10
CA ARG A 490 11.07 -38.57 2.37
C ARG A 490 11.74 -39.06 1.09
N PRO A 491 12.55 -38.24 0.40
CA PRO A 491 13.05 -38.58 -0.91
C PRO A 491 13.90 -39.84 -0.78
N THR A 492 13.38 -40.96 -1.27
CA THR A 492 14.19 -42.16 -1.51
C THR A 492 15.14 -41.81 -2.64
N ALA A 493 16.36 -41.44 -2.27
CA ALA A 493 17.45 -41.20 -3.19
C ALA A 493 17.66 -42.45 -4.08
N GLY A 494 17.34 -42.33 -5.37
CA GLY A 494 17.64 -43.35 -6.36
C GLY A 494 16.76 -43.24 -7.60
N GLY A 495 17.25 -42.57 -8.66
CA GLY A 495 16.53 -42.55 -9.93
C GLY A 495 17.22 -41.72 -11.00
N VAL A 496 17.98 -42.41 -11.84
CA VAL A 496 18.84 -41.90 -12.92
C VAL A 496 18.02 -41.45 -14.15
N GLY A 497 18.35 -40.27 -14.69
CA GLY A 497 18.48 -39.99 -16.12
C GLY A 497 17.22 -39.84 -16.98
N GLY A 498 17.05 -38.66 -17.58
CA GLY A 498 16.11 -38.44 -18.68
C GLY A 498 16.30 -37.09 -19.36
N VAL A 499 17.12 -37.07 -20.41
CA VAL A 499 17.35 -35.93 -21.33
C VAL A 499 16.13 -35.76 -22.23
N GLY A 500 15.60 -34.54 -22.34
CA GLY A 500 14.50 -34.19 -23.24
C GLY A 500 14.73 -32.82 -23.88
N THR A 501 15.26 -32.84 -25.10
CA THR A 501 15.43 -31.73 -26.04
C THR A 501 14.09 -31.20 -26.56
N SER A 502 13.93 -29.87 -26.64
CA SER A 502 12.90 -29.23 -27.45
C SER A 502 13.50 -28.14 -28.33
N SER A 503 13.34 -28.34 -29.64
CA SER A 503 13.66 -27.45 -30.74
C SER A 503 12.40 -26.72 -31.20
N SER A 504 12.49 -25.42 -31.49
CA SER A 504 11.51 -24.75 -32.34
C SER A 504 12.16 -23.75 -33.27
N SER A 505 11.86 -23.96 -34.55
CA SER A 505 12.37 -23.33 -35.75
C SER A 505 11.69 -21.99 -36.09
N SER A 506 12.51 -21.03 -36.52
CA SER A 506 12.16 -19.77 -37.16
C SER A 506 11.84 -19.94 -38.65
N SER A 507 10.89 -19.17 -39.18
CA SER A 507 10.80 -18.93 -40.64
C SER A 507 10.26 -17.54 -40.98
N SER A 508 10.99 -16.89 -41.89
CA SER A 508 10.88 -15.52 -42.37
C SER A 508 10.08 -15.38 -43.67
N SER A 509 9.55 -14.19 -43.97
CA SER A 509 9.35 -13.68 -45.34
C SER A 509 9.08 -12.16 -45.30
N ARG A 510 9.93 -11.25 -45.80
CA ARG A 510 10.33 -10.85 -47.18
C ARG A 510 9.30 -9.96 -47.92
N SER A 511 9.74 -8.72 -48.18
CA SER A 511 9.16 -7.54 -48.86
C SER A 511 9.20 -7.61 -50.40
N VAL A 512 8.50 -6.70 -51.14
CA VAL A 512 8.93 -5.56 -52.05
C VAL A 512 7.68 -4.92 -52.80
N PRO A 513 7.72 -3.83 -53.65
CA PRO A 513 7.42 -2.39 -53.35
C PRO A 513 6.40 -1.64 -54.30
N SER A 514 6.39 -0.28 -54.23
CA SER A 514 6.08 0.76 -55.29
C SER A 514 4.74 1.53 -55.12
N ALA A 515 4.51 2.83 -55.36
CA ALA A 515 5.28 4.07 -55.60
C ALA A 515 4.30 5.31 -55.66
N VAL A 516 4.68 6.45 -55.05
CA VAL A 516 4.46 7.90 -55.37
C VAL A 516 3.08 8.47 -55.79
N ALA A 517 2.56 9.48 -55.05
CA ALA A 517 2.23 10.85 -55.53
C ALA A 517 1.48 11.73 -54.49
N ALA A 518 1.79 13.03 -54.47
CA ALA A 518 1.28 14.07 -53.57
C ALA A 518 0.16 14.92 -54.21
N ALA A 519 -0.82 15.42 -53.42
CA ALA A 519 -1.49 16.74 -53.60
C ALA A 519 -2.64 17.02 -52.60
N SER A 520 -2.61 18.25 -52.03
CA SER A 520 -3.70 19.16 -51.58
C SER A 520 -4.77 18.73 -50.55
N PRO A 521 -5.19 19.64 -49.64
CA PRO A 521 -6.10 19.32 -48.53
C PRO A 521 -7.54 19.16 -49.03
N LEU A 522 -8.00 17.91 -49.05
CA LEU A 522 -9.33 17.51 -49.48
C LEU A 522 -10.36 17.63 -48.33
N PRO A 523 -11.65 17.84 -48.66
CA PRO A 523 -12.75 17.72 -47.71
C PRO A 523 -12.69 16.38 -47.00
N ARG A 524 -12.89 16.38 -45.67
CA ARG A 524 -12.82 15.19 -44.82
C ARG A 524 -13.63 14.06 -45.48
N PRO A 525 -13.04 12.90 -45.79
CA PRO A 525 -13.74 11.82 -46.44
C PRO A 525 -14.88 11.36 -45.53
N LEU A 526 -16.11 11.47 -46.03
CA LEU A 526 -17.29 10.89 -45.39
C LEU A 526 -17.13 9.38 -45.44
N ILE A 527 -16.68 8.77 -44.33
CA ILE A 527 -16.61 7.32 -44.19
C ILE A 527 -18.04 6.79 -44.15
N ILE A 528 -18.48 6.18 -45.24
CA ILE A 528 -19.82 5.59 -45.35
C ILE A 528 -19.80 4.27 -44.58
N LEU A 529 -20.60 4.18 -43.52
CA LEU A 529 -20.72 2.96 -42.73
C LEU A 529 -21.35 1.83 -43.58
N PRO A 530 -20.82 0.59 -43.56
CA PRO A 530 -21.34 -0.53 -44.35
C PRO A 530 -22.77 -0.89 -43.91
N SER A 531 -23.58 -1.43 -44.83
CA SER A 531 -24.95 -1.86 -44.52
C SER A 531 -24.99 -2.84 -43.36
N GLU A 532 -25.92 -2.68 -42.41
CA GLU A 532 -26.02 -3.58 -41.27
C GLU A 532 -26.35 -5.02 -41.70
N PRO A 533 -25.66 -6.04 -41.15
CA PRO A 533 -26.00 -7.44 -41.40
C PRO A 533 -27.46 -7.75 -41.02
N ALA A 534 -28.07 -8.67 -41.78
CA ALA A 534 -29.46 -9.09 -41.56
C ALA A 534 -29.70 -9.63 -40.14
N GLU A 535 -30.93 -9.48 -39.63
CA GLU A 535 -31.23 -9.76 -38.23
C GLU A 535 -31.03 -11.24 -37.84
N ASP A 536 -31.20 -12.13 -38.80
CA ASP A 536 -31.08 -13.58 -38.70
C ASP A 536 -29.65 -14.10 -38.83
N ALA A 537 -28.71 -13.29 -39.37
CA ALA A 537 -27.30 -13.64 -39.48
C ALA A 537 -26.61 -13.61 -38.11
N LYS A 538 -26.34 -14.78 -37.53
CA LYS A 538 -25.67 -14.94 -36.22
C LYS A 538 -24.18 -15.28 -36.32
N VAL A 539 -23.78 -15.97 -37.38
CA VAL A 539 -22.38 -16.39 -37.59
C VAL A 539 -21.59 -15.24 -38.19
N GLY A 540 -20.45 -14.91 -37.61
CA GLY A 540 -19.60 -13.81 -38.09
C GLY A 540 -20.17 -12.41 -37.83
N VAL A 541 -21.18 -12.28 -36.96
CA VAL A 541 -21.77 -10.97 -36.61
C VAL A 541 -21.46 -10.62 -35.17
N CYS A 542 -20.98 -9.39 -34.95
CA CYS A 542 -20.78 -8.80 -33.64
C CYS A 542 -21.77 -7.64 -33.42
N VAL A 543 -22.47 -7.66 -32.30
CA VAL A 543 -23.35 -6.58 -31.86
C VAL A 543 -22.55 -5.64 -30.96
N VAL A 544 -22.19 -4.49 -31.50
CA VAL A 544 -21.38 -3.49 -30.81
C VAL A 544 -22.30 -2.49 -30.12
N GLN A 545 -22.06 -2.25 -28.83
CA GLN A 545 -22.65 -1.14 -28.08
C GLN A 545 -21.57 -0.13 -27.70
N VAL A 546 -21.68 1.10 -28.19
CA VAL A 546 -20.77 2.21 -27.82
C VAL A 546 -21.44 3.09 -26.79
N ARG A 547 -20.70 3.49 -25.76
CA ARG A 547 -21.11 4.49 -24.75
C ARG A 547 -20.06 5.58 -24.67
N GLY A 548 -20.48 6.83 -24.82
CA GLY A 548 -19.61 7.99 -24.75
C GLY A 548 -20.29 9.19 -24.11
N ARG A 549 -19.53 10.28 -23.99
CA ARG A 549 -20.09 11.60 -23.67
C ARG A 549 -20.20 12.38 -24.97
N SER A 550 -21.36 13.00 -25.19
CA SER A 550 -21.50 13.94 -26.30
C SER A 550 -20.61 15.16 -26.07
N SER A 551 -20.06 15.73 -27.14
CA SER A 551 -19.27 16.97 -27.12
C SER A 551 -19.99 18.14 -26.44
N ASP A 552 -21.32 18.12 -26.46
CA ASP A 552 -22.15 19.20 -25.91
C ASP A 552 -22.27 19.12 -24.38
N GLY A 553 -21.60 18.14 -23.74
CA GLY A 553 -21.52 17.99 -22.29
C GLY A 553 -22.82 17.57 -21.60
N ASN A 554 -23.92 17.42 -22.34
CA ASN A 554 -25.27 17.40 -21.78
C ASN A 554 -25.92 16.00 -21.68
N GLY A 555 -25.14 14.92 -21.71
CA GLY A 555 -25.67 13.56 -21.49
C GLY A 555 -24.74 12.45 -21.96
N ALA A 556 -24.94 11.25 -21.41
CA ALA A 556 -24.33 10.03 -21.92
C ALA A 556 -24.98 9.66 -23.26
N SER A 557 -24.20 9.58 -24.34
CA SER A 557 -24.67 9.06 -25.62
C SER A 557 -24.38 7.55 -25.69
N SER A 558 -25.32 6.79 -26.24
CA SER A 558 -25.11 5.38 -26.49
C SER A 558 -25.73 4.95 -27.80
N GLY A 559 -24.98 4.16 -28.58
CA GLY A 559 -25.44 3.58 -29.84
C GLY A 559 -25.23 2.07 -29.84
N ARG A 560 -26.06 1.36 -30.60
CA ARG A 560 -25.93 -0.09 -30.81
C ARG A 560 -26.06 -0.40 -32.29
N ARG A 561 -25.13 -1.19 -32.83
CA ARG A 561 -25.10 -1.57 -34.25
C ARG A 561 -24.52 -2.97 -34.46
N ARG A 562 -24.95 -3.66 -35.52
CA ARG A 562 -24.41 -4.96 -35.95
C ARG A 562 -23.30 -4.75 -36.97
N PHE A 563 -22.20 -5.46 -36.80
CA PHE A 563 -21.06 -5.48 -37.73
C PHE A 563 -20.77 -6.90 -38.17
N ASP A 564 -20.45 -7.09 -39.44
CA ASP A 564 -19.81 -8.31 -39.95
C ASP A 564 -18.33 -8.25 -39.56
N VAL A 565 -17.85 -9.22 -38.77
CA VAL A 565 -16.50 -9.18 -38.19
C VAL A 565 -15.40 -9.36 -39.23
N ALA A 566 -15.70 -10.06 -40.33
CA ALA A 566 -14.75 -10.32 -41.41
C ALA A 566 -14.69 -9.15 -42.41
N GLY A 567 -15.84 -8.54 -42.73
CA GLY A 567 -15.94 -7.46 -43.70
C GLY A 567 -15.80 -6.04 -43.14
N SER A 568 -16.06 -5.83 -41.84
CA SER A 568 -15.97 -4.51 -41.22
C SER A 568 -14.57 -4.25 -40.68
N THR A 569 -14.08 -3.02 -40.85
CA THR A 569 -12.78 -2.58 -40.35
C THR A 569 -12.91 -1.73 -39.08
N LEU A 570 -11.79 -1.51 -38.40
CA LEU A 570 -11.72 -0.59 -37.26
C LEU A 570 -12.13 0.84 -37.64
N ALA A 571 -11.82 1.30 -38.84
CA ALA A 571 -12.28 2.60 -39.34
C ALA A 571 -13.82 2.72 -39.29
N HIS A 572 -14.55 1.67 -39.67
CA HIS A 572 -16.01 1.65 -39.58
C HIS A 572 -16.50 1.70 -38.13
N LEU A 573 -15.85 0.98 -37.22
CA LEU A 573 -16.19 0.99 -35.79
C LEU A 573 -15.97 2.37 -35.16
N PHE A 574 -14.85 3.01 -35.47
CA PHE A 574 -14.52 4.35 -34.99
C PHE A 574 -15.40 5.45 -35.61
N ALA A 575 -15.73 5.34 -36.90
CA ALA A 575 -16.70 6.23 -37.54
C ALA A 575 -18.08 6.13 -36.88
N PHE A 576 -18.51 4.91 -36.51
CA PHE A 576 -19.75 4.71 -35.75
C PHE A 576 -19.67 5.32 -34.34
N ALA A 577 -18.56 5.13 -33.63
CA ALA A 577 -18.37 5.72 -32.31
C ALA A 577 -18.33 7.26 -32.35
N SER A 578 -17.68 7.82 -33.38
CA SER A 578 -17.66 9.25 -33.66
C SER A 578 -19.07 9.80 -33.85
N ASP A 579 -19.89 9.15 -34.70
CA ASP A 579 -21.28 9.53 -34.95
C ASP A 579 -22.12 9.50 -33.66
N VAL A 580 -21.98 8.43 -32.85
CA VAL A 580 -22.64 8.30 -31.53
C VAL A 580 -22.21 9.41 -30.56
N CYS A 581 -21.00 9.94 -30.66
CA CYS A 581 -20.47 10.97 -29.77
C CYS A 581 -20.60 12.40 -30.31
N GLY A 582 -21.34 12.61 -31.40
CA GLY A 582 -21.55 13.95 -31.98
C GLY A 582 -20.46 14.40 -32.95
N GLY A 583 -19.82 13.46 -33.65
CA GLY A 583 -18.84 13.74 -34.70
C GLY A 583 -17.44 14.05 -34.18
N ILE A 584 -17.07 13.53 -33.01
CA ILE A 584 -15.71 13.66 -32.44
C ILE A 584 -14.71 13.00 -33.38
N ASP A 585 -13.54 13.61 -33.59
CA ASP A 585 -12.51 13.06 -34.46
C ASP A 585 -12.02 11.68 -33.94
N PRO A 586 -12.11 10.60 -34.74
CA PRO A 586 -11.62 9.27 -34.39
C PRO A 586 -10.20 9.19 -33.83
N LEU A 587 -9.33 10.16 -34.16
CA LEU A 587 -7.94 10.20 -33.67
C LEU A 587 -7.79 10.80 -32.27
N THR A 588 -8.85 11.44 -31.74
CA THR A 588 -8.82 12.14 -30.44
C THR A 588 -9.35 11.29 -29.28
N PHE A 589 -9.83 10.08 -29.56
CA PHE A 589 -10.33 9.17 -28.54
C PHE A 589 -9.92 7.73 -28.85
N ARG A 590 -9.94 6.89 -27.82
CA ARG A 590 -9.78 5.43 -27.93
C ARG A 590 -11.04 4.72 -27.48
N LEU A 591 -11.25 3.51 -28.00
CA LEU A 591 -12.33 2.62 -27.59
C LEU A 591 -11.82 1.61 -26.58
N VAL A 592 -12.53 1.45 -25.47
CA VAL A 592 -12.11 0.59 -24.37
C VAL A 592 -13.22 -0.39 -24.00
N THR A 593 -12.91 -1.68 -23.96
CA THR A 593 -13.85 -2.71 -23.48
C THR A 593 -13.82 -2.80 -21.95
N ARG A 594 -14.89 -3.31 -21.32
CA ARG A 594 -14.95 -3.37 -19.85
C ARG A 594 -14.22 -4.57 -19.23
N PHE A 595 -14.39 -5.78 -19.79
CA PHE A 595 -13.79 -6.99 -19.24
C PHE A 595 -13.69 -8.12 -20.28
N PRO A 596 -12.47 -8.62 -20.61
CA PRO A 596 -11.18 -8.02 -20.26
C PRO A 596 -11.05 -6.61 -20.83
N ARG A 597 -10.39 -5.70 -20.11
CA ARG A 597 -10.22 -4.31 -20.58
C ARG A 597 -9.16 -4.28 -21.68
N ARG A 598 -9.59 -4.04 -22.90
CA ARG A 598 -8.74 -3.84 -24.09
C ARG A 598 -8.92 -2.43 -24.63
N SER A 599 -7.83 -1.75 -24.96
CA SER A 599 -7.82 -0.45 -25.64
C SER A 599 -7.59 -0.62 -27.14
N PHE A 600 -8.36 0.11 -27.92
CA PHE A 600 -8.23 0.19 -29.37
C PHE A 600 -8.07 1.66 -29.73
N ALA A 601 -7.02 1.98 -30.48
CA ALA A 601 -6.71 3.30 -31.01
C ALA A 601 -6.34 3.19 -32.48
N LEU A 602 -6.69 4.18 -33.30
CA LEU A 602 -6.29 4.21 -34.71
C LEU A 602 -4.85 4.73 -34.83
N SER A 603 -3.99 4.02 -35.57
CA SER A 603 -2.64 4.50 -35.90
C SER A 603 -2.72 5.66 -36.90
N SER A 604 -2.11 6.81 -36.58
CA SER A 604 -1.94 7.90 -37.54
C SER A 604 -0.87 7.50 -38.56
N SER A 605 -1.28 7.01 -39.72
CA SER A 605 -0.37 6.59 -40.81
C SER A 605 0.43 7.76 -41.43
N LEU A 606 0.26 8.99 -40.95
CA LEU A 606 0.85 10.21 -41.51
C LEU A 606 2.23 10.55 -40.94
N SER A 607 2.63 10.01 -39.79
CA SER A 607 3.95 10.24 -39.21
C SER A 607 4.80 8.99 -39.34
N GLY A 608 5.59 8.91 -40.42
CA GLY A 608 6.56 7.83 -40.66
C GLY A 608 7.76 7.81 -39.69
N GLN A 609 7.55 8.21 -38.43
CA GLN A 609 8.47 7.94 -37.34
C GLN A 609 8.12 6.58 -36.75
N GLU A 610 9.14 5.75 -36.60
CA GLU A 610 9.09 4.51 -35.83
C GLU A 610 8.82 4.86 -34.36
N GLU A 611 7.56 5.14 -34.03
CA GLU A 611 7.10 5.25 -32.64
C GLU A 611 7.06 3.86 -32.03
N GLU A 612 7.54 3.75 -30.78
CA GLU A 612 7.47 2.54 -29.97
C GLU A 612 6.06 1.95 -30.03
N GLU A 613 5.96 0.62 -30.20
CA GLU A 613 4.70 -0.12 -30.35
C GLU A 613 3.83 0.05 -29.09
N GLU A 614 3.06 1.15 -29.03
CA GLU A 614 2.11 1.41 -27.96
C GLU A 614 0.97 0.38 -28.06
N GLU A 615 0.85 -0.46 -27.04
CA GLU A 615 -0.10 -1.57 -27.00
C GLU A 615 -1.54 -1.07 -27.24
N GLY A 616 -2.18 -1.57 -28.31
CA GLY A 616 -3.56 -1.23 -28.66
C GLY A 616 -3.74 -0.20 -29.78
N ARG A 617 -2.68 0.24 -30.46
CA ARG A 617 -2.80 0.94 -31.75
C ARG A 617 -2.92 -0.05 -32.91
N PHE A 618 -3.91 0.15 -33.77
CA PHE A 618 -4.20 -0.71 -34.91
C PHE A 618 -4.38 0.10 -36.19
N ASP A 619 -4.10 -0.54 -37.32
CA ASP A 619 -4.38 0.02 -38.64
C ASP A 619 -5.89 0.23 -38.81
N ALA A 620 -6.27 1.36 -39.41
CA ALA A 620 -7.66 1.71 -39.69
C ALA A 620 -8.34 0.67 -40.61
N ASP A 621 -7.56 0.04 -41.48
CA ASP A 621 -8.03 -0.98 -42.42
C ASP A 621 -8.04 -2.40 -41.83
N ALA A 622 -7.57 -2.59 -40.58
CA ALA A 622 -7.62 -3.89 -39.92
C ALA A 622 -9.08 -4.33 -39.69
N THR A 623 -9.40 -5.58 -40.04
CA THR A 623 -10.74 -6.15 -39.84
C THR A 623 -11.00 -6.35 -38.35
N LEU A 624 -12.27 -6.28 -37.92
CA LEU A 624 -12.65 -6.48 -36.52
C LEU A 624 -12.15 -7.85 -36.00
N GLU A 625 -12.25 -8.90 -36.82
CA GLU A 625 -11.73 -10.22 -36.48
C GLU A 625 -10.21 -10.22 -36.26
N SER A 626 -9.44 -9.53 -37.12
CA SER A 626 -7.97 -9.48 -37.02
C SER A 626 -7.46 -8.78 -35.76
N VAL A 627 -8.25 -7.86 -35.19
CA VAL A 627 -7.94 -7.17 -33.93
C VAL A 627 -8.56 -7.86 -32.71
N GLY A 628 -9.08 -9.07 -32.88
CA GLY A 628 -9.61 -9.89 -31.79
C GLY A 628 -11.03 -9.51 -31.34
N ILE A 629 -11.79 -8.77 -32.15
CA ILE A 629 -13.22 -8.53 -31.93
C ILE A 629 -13.98 -9.65 -32.64
N CYS A 630 -14.39 -10.66 -31.86
CA CYS A 630 -15.06 -11.87 -32.36
C CYS A 630 -16.59 -11.71 -32.43
N GLN A 631 -17.26 -12.71 -33.02
CA GLN A 631 -18.73 -12.81 -33.01
C GLN A 631 -19.29 -12.76 -31.58
N GLY A 632 -20.45 -12.12 -31.39
CA GLY A 632 -21.09 -11.99 -30.08
C GLY A 632 -21.60 -10.59 -29.79
N GLN A 633 -21.46 -10.15 -28.54
CA GLN A 633 -21.81 -8.81 -28.10
C GLN A 633 -20.62 -8.18 -27.39
N GLU A 634 -20.22 -7.00 -27.85
CA GLU A 634 -19.10 -6.23 -27.29
C GLU A 634 -19.58 -4.85 -26.88
N MET A 635 -19.08 -4.37 -25.74
CA MET A 635 -19.41 -3.04 -25.21
C MET A 635 -18.14 -2.20 -25.13
N PHE A 636 -18.15 -1.06 -25.80
CA PHE A 636 -17.05 -0.10 -25.82
C PHE A 636 -17.43 1.20 -25.10
N MET A 637 -16.49 1.69 -24.30
CA MET A 637 -16.49 3.01 -23.70
C MET A 637 -15.56 3.91 -24.52
N VAL A 638 -16.00 5.14 -24.79
CA VAL A 638 -15.18 6.16 -25.47
C VAL A 638 -14.37 6.93 -24.41
N GLU A 639 -13.04 6.83 -24.47
CA GLU A 639 -12.12 7.61 -23.63
C GLU A 639 -11.37 8.62 -24.50
N SER A 640 -11.32 9.88 -24.09
CA SER A 640 -10.41 10.86 -24.71
C SER A 640 -8.97 10.39 -24.53
N MET A 641 -8.17 10.49 -25.61
CA MET A 641 -6.72 10.32 -25.52
C MET A 641 -6.03 11.60 -25.05
#